data_AF-A0A3D2B3R4-F1
#
_entry.id   AF-A0A3D2B3R4-F1
#
_cell.length_a   1.000
_cell.length_b   1.000
_cell.length_c   1.000
_cell.angle_alpha   90.00
_cell.angle_beta   90.00
_cell.angle_gamma   90.00
#
_symmetry.space_group_name_H-M   'P 1'
#
loop_
_entity.id
_entity.type
_entity.pdbx_description
1 polymer ?
#
loop_
_entity_poly.entity_id
_entity_poly.type
_entity_poly.pdbx_seq_one_letter_code
_entity_poly.pdbx_strand_id
1 'polypeptide(L)'
;MKKITALFCLSGALSFAALGQAQAASNPAALKALFDQANYWHEKSHDDLATASLQKVLMVDANNTQALYLMALWSQQAGDMKGAAQWRERLTAVSPQDANLQALDNAKQMQQVPRGQLELARQQARSGNIPAALSTWQSLFTGNQPPPSLAPEYYLTMAGDKSLYPQAVSELRQLRVQYPQDNNVKIALGKVLTYQESTRREGMDILQDLASGSQDADKSLRQALLWLGPQAGDEAYYQTYLQRHPTDTAVQDYFRKSIGGAAKGEGYVALNSGNTDTARSQFEQALKTNPEDADALAGMGYVALRKGDYAAGAQYLNRAASLGGSASEERKQQAQDAEFYGQLAQAQAAYKQGNVSQALALSAPLAQRSGEQGAAAKLFRADVQRHNKDYTSAEQTLRGLLTEQPNNGAARENLYYVLREQNKTAEAQAMLQTLPASLQARLQPRVSGGNPTDPLRRQAQQAAANGDPQRAIALLQQGTARYPSDPWLRLDLARLLQKQGRDAEAANTMAPAFRPNASNSELYAAALFASENNAWQQSQTLLSRIPASSQNRDMRELSQRVNYNLQMNVAERYLAQGDRTAAANTLKALAARPPQSPADAGKLARMLAQSGDVTTAVSVVHDNMRRGVQGNAGDYADQVAVLNQAGLGSEAQAWLASPELQSRSTPTQLASIRNGYVINEADRLRTQGNYAAAYDKLIRAMQNDPQNTDLMFAMARVYQSGKMNKEAGVVY
;
A
#
# COMPACT_ATOMS: atom_id res chain seq x y z
N MET A 1 14.17 2.19 66.48
CA MET A 1 14.25 1.52 67.80
C MET A 1 15.09 0.27 67.60
N LYS A 2 16.18 -0.06 68.28
CA LYS A 2 16.84 0.41 69.51
C LYS A 2 18.35 0.14 69.35
N LYS A 3 19.16 1.05 69.87
CA LYS A 3 20.59 0.90 70.17
C LYS A 3 20.79 -0.17 71.23
N ILE A 4 21.87 -0.94 71.19
CA ILE A 4 22.54 -1.43 72.40
C ILE A 4 24.05 -1.29 72.23
N THR A 5 24.57 -0.34 72.99
CA THR A 5 25.96 -0.11 73.34
C THR A 5 26.39 -1.15 74.38
N ALA A 6 27.59 -1.72 74.27
CA ALA A 6 28.25 -2.38 75.41
C ALA A 6 29.77 -2.23 75.29
N LEU A 7 30.28 -1.22 76.01
CA LEU A 7 31.66 -1.09 76.45
C LEU A 7 31.93 -2.17 77.51
N PHE A 8 33.04 -2.90 77.39
CA PHE A 8 33.70 -3.51 78.55
C PHE A 8 35.21 -3.43 78.36
N CYS A 9 35.82 -2.46 79.03
CA CYS A 9 37.22 -2.51 79.44
C CYS A 9 37.29 -3.34 80.73
N LEU A 10 38.17 -4.35 80.78
CA LEU A 10 38.64 -4.92 82.03
C LEU A 10 40.13 -5.21 81.91
N SER A 11 40.86 -4.38 82.64
CA SER A 11 42.28 -4.44 82.97
C SER A 11 42.60 -5.70 83.78
N GLY A 12 43.66 -6.41 83.38
CA GLY A 12 44.28 -7.47 84.17
C GLY A 12 45.80 -7.38 84.03
N ALA A 13 46.46 -7.03 85.13
CA ALA A 13 47.90 -6.83 85.23
C ALA A 13 48.68 -8.16 85.39
N LEU A 14 49.81 -8.24 84.68
CA LEU A 14 51.10 -8.85 85.02
C LEU A 14 51.16 -10.11 85.91
N SER A 15 51.72 -11.18 85.34
CA SER A 15 52.58 -12.14 86.05
C SER A 15 53.67 -12.62 85.09
N PHE A 16 54.93 -12.36 85.45
CA PHE A 16 56.14 -12.79 84.75
C PHE A 16 56.42 -14.27 85.04
N ALA A 17 56.67 -15.08 84.02
CA ALA A 17 57.49 -16.29 84.10
C ALA A 17 58.14 -16.58 82.73
N ALA A 18 59.41 -16.92 82.76
CA ALA A 18 60.35 -16.85 81.64
C ALA A 18 60.39 -18.09 80.73
N LEU A 19 60.75 -17.81 79.48
CA LEU A 19 61.50 -18.62 78.50
C LEU A 19 60.89 -19.93 77.97
N GLY A 20 60.27 -19.81 76.80
CA GLY A 20 60.28 -20.83 75.75
C GLY A 20 60.38 -20.13 74.40
N GLN A 21 61.40 -20.46 73.60
CA GLN A 21 61.54 -19.99 72.21
C GLN A 21 60.32 -20.47 71.40
N ALA A 22 59.33 -19.59 71.22
CA ALA A 22 58.29 -19.75 70.24
C ALA A 22 58.60 -18.78 69.09
N GLN A 23 58.88 -19.32 67.90
CA GLN A 23 58.77 -18.55 66.67
C GLN A 23 57.36 -17.95 66.64
N ALA A 24 57.27 -16.65 66.93
CA ALA A 24 56.02 -15.92 66.93
C ALA A 24 55.49 -15.92 65.49
N ALA A 25 54.52 -16.78 65.22
CA ALA A 25 53.73 -16.70 64.01
C ALA A 25 53.17 -15.27 63.90
N SER A 26 53.41 -14.62 62.75
CA SER A 26 52.94 -13.28 62.46
C SER A 26 51.43 -13.20 62.69
N ASN A 27 51.01 -12.43 63.70
CA ASN A 27 49.59 -12.26 64.03
C ASN A 27 49.02 -11.10 63.19
N PRO A 28 48.23 -11.36 62.13
CA PRO A 28 47.84 -10.32 61.16
C PRO A 28 46.99 -9.21 61.78
N ALA A 29 46.21 -9.52 62.82
CA ALA A 29 45.42 -8.55 63.55
C ALA A 29 46.28 -7.56 64.35
N ALA A 30 47.39 -8.04 64.93
CA ALA A 30 48.33 -7.20 65.67
C ALA A 30 49.12 -6.28 64.73
N LEU A 31 49.54 -6.80 63.56
CA LEU A 31 50.19 -5.99 62.53
C LEU A 31 49.26 -4.91 61.98
N LYS A 32 47.99 -5.24 61.71
CA LYS A 32 46.98 -4.26 61.29
C LYS A 32 46.80 -3.14 62.34
N ALA A 33 46.71 -3.47 63.62
CA ALA A 33 46.58 -2.48 64.68
C ALA A 33 47.80 -1.53 64.76
N LEU A 34 49.02 -2.05 64.52
CA LEU A 34 50.23 -1.23 64.46
C LEU A 34 50.27 -0.31 63.23
N PHE A 35 49.79 -0.78 62.07
CA PHE A 35 49.63 0.08 60.89
C PHE A 35 48.57 1.16 61.09
N ASP A 36 47.42 0.80 61.66
CA ASP A 36 46.35 1.75 62.00
C ASP A 36 46.88 2.82 62.98
N GLN A 37 47.68 2.41 63.98
CA GLN A 37 48.34 3.32 64.91
C GLN A 37 49.39 4.20 64.24
N ALA A 38 50.21 3.64 63.34
CA ALA A 38 51.21 4.40 62.60
C ALA A 38 50.56 5.49 61.75
N ASN A 39 49.50 5.15 61.00
CA ASN A 39 48.76 6.08 60.17
C ASN A 39 48.09 7.18 61.02
N TYR A 40 47.46 6.80 62.14
CA TYR A 40 46.84 7.75 63.06
C TYR A 40 47.82 8.83 63.56
N TRP A 41 49.04 8.42 63.93
CA TRP A 41 50.05 9.38 64.42
C TRP A 41 50.63 10.25 63.30
N HIS A 42 50.83 9.68 62.11
CA HIS A 42 51.29 10.43 60.95
C HIS A 42 50.27 11.51 60.53
N GLU A 43 48.97 11.18 60.53
CA GLU A 43 47.89 12.15 60.28
C GLU A 43 47.84 13.29 61.30
N LYS A 44 48.34 13.06 62.52
CA LYS A 44 48.46 14.06 63.59
C LYS A 44 49.81 14.80 63.58
N SER A 45 50.63 14.59 62.55
CA SER A 45 51.97 15.17 62.43
C SER A 45 52.93 14.76 63.56
N HIS A 46 52.67 13.63 64.21
CA HIS A 46 53.55 13.00 65.19
C HIS A 46 54.35 11.88 64.50
N ASP A 47 55.23 12.27 63.58
CA ASP A 47 55.98 11.35 62.71
C ASP A 47 56.95 10.44 63.47
N ASP A 48 57.40 10.88 64.66
CA ASP A 48 58.20 10.09 65.60
C ASP A 48 57.44 8.89 66.15
N LEU A 49 56.20 9.09 66.60
CA LEU A 49 55.31 8.04 67.11
C LEU A 49 54.83 7.11 65.98
N ALA A 50 54.62 7.67 64.79
CA ALA A 50 54.29 6.91 63.59
C ALA A 50 55.43 5.97 63.19
N THR A 51 56.65 6.49 63.13
CA THR A 51 57.88 5.73 62.84
C THR A 51 58.13 4.67 63.91
N ALA A 52 57.93 4.98 65.19
CA ALA A 52 58.05 4.00 66.28
C ALA A 52 57.04 2.85 66.15
N SER A 53 55.84 3.12 65.62
CA SER A 53 54.82 2.11 65.37
C SER A 53 55.20 1.19 64.20
N LEU A 54 55.76 1.74 63.12
CA LEU A 54 56.31 0.97 62.00
C LEU A 54 57.57 0.17 62.39
N GLN A 55 58.42 0.70 63.26
CA GLN A 55 59.56 -0.05 63.81
C GLN A 55 59.10 -1.27 64.59
N LYS A 56 58.01 -1.18 65.37
CA LYS A 56 57.42 -2.35 66.03
C LYS A 56 56.91 -3.39 65.01
N VAL A 57 56.34 -2.95 63.88
CA VAL A 57 56.01 -3.85 62.76
C VAL A 57 57.27 -4.56 62.26
N LEU A 58 58.34 -3.83 62.00
CA LEU A 58 59.61 -4.39 61.52
C LEU A 58 60.35 -5.26 62.56
N MET A 59 60.06 -5.09 63.85
CA MET A 59 60.54 -6.00 64.91
C MET A 59 59.78 -7.34 64.91
N VAL A 60 58.50 -7.33 64.54
CA VAL A 60 57.67 -8.54 64.43
C VAL A 60 57.90 -9.24 63.09
N ASP A 61 58.06 -8.48 62.01
CA ASP A 61 58.33 -8.95 60.65
C ASP A 61 59.37 -8.03 59.97
N ALA A 62 60.63 -8.44 60.02
CA ALA A 62 61.77 -7.66 59.52
C ALA A 62 61.75 -7.42 57.99
N ASN A 63 60.97 -8.21 57.25
CA ASN A 63 60.86 -8.14 55.80
C ASN A 63 59.49 -7.62 55.35
N ASN A 64 58.74 -6.98 56.25
CA ASN A 64 57.43 -6.46 55.91
C ASN A 64 57.53 -5.32 54.89
N THR A 65 57.18 -5.61 53.64
CA THR A 65 57.35 -4.67 52.52
C THR A 65 56.52 -3.39 52.69
N GLN A 66 55.33 -3.49 53.30
CA GLN A 66 54.46 -2.33 53.58
C GLN A 66 55.08 -1.40 54.63
N ALA A 67 55.65 -1.94 55.72
CA ALA A 67 56.33 -1.11 56.71
C ALA A 67 57.62 -0.49 56.16
N LEU A 68 58.41 -1.24 55.39
CA LEU A 68 59.60 -0.69 54.70
C LEU A 68 59.23 0.43 53.72
N TYR A 69 58.13 0.27 52.98
CA TYR A 69 57.59 1.30 52.10
C TYR A 69 57.18 2.57 52.86
N LEU A 70 56.36 2.44 53.90
CA LEU A 70 55.90 3.60 54.68
C LEU A 70 57.06 4.32 55.37
N MET A 71 58.04 3.58 55.88
CA MET A 71 59.28 4.15 56.42
C MET A 71 60.04 4.96 55.37
N ALA A 72 60.17 4.44 54.15
CA ALA A 72 60.82 5.15 53.05
C ALA A 72 60.03 6.40 52.63
N LEU A 73 58.70 6.28 52.49
CA LEU A 73 57.82 7.35 52.05
C LEU A 73 57.78 8.51 53.05
N TRP A 74 57.59 8.23 54.34
CA TRP A 74 57.48 9.27 55.37
C TRP A 74 58.82 9.95 55.62
N SER A 75 59.93 9.20 55.60
CA SER A 75 61.28 9.81 55.64
C SER A 75 61.47 10.79 54.48
N GLN A 76 60.99 10.43 53.29
CA GLN A 76 61.06 11.29 52.12
C GLN A 76 60.18 12.55 52.26
N GLN A 77 58.98 12.41 52.83
CA GLN A 77 58.08 13.54 53.11
C GLN A 77 58.63 14.50 54.15
N ALA A 78 59.30 13.98 55.17
CA ALA A 78 59.99 14.75 56.21
C ALA A 78 61.29 15.43 55.72
N GLY A 79 61.73 15.17 54.49
CA GLY A 79 62.97 15.71 53.92
C GLY A 79 64.23 14.94 54.30
N ASP A 80 64.13 13.83 55.04
CA ASP A 80 65.23 12.90 55.32
C ASP A 80 65.49 11.99 54.11
N MET A 81 66.16 12.56 53.11
CA MET A 81 66.48 11.86 51.87
C MET A 81 67.47 10.70 52.08
N LYS A 82 68.28 10.74 53.14
CA LYS A 82 69.23 9.66 53.47
C LYS A 82 68.50 8.48 54.08
N GLY A 83 67.65 8.71 55.08
CA GLY A 83 66.80 7.68 55.68
C GLY A 83 65.86 7.06 54.66
N ALA A 84 65.21 7.88 53.81
CA ALA A 84 64.35 7.41 52.74
C ALA A 84 65.07 6.46 51.77
N ALA A 85 66.30 6.79 51.37
CA ALA A 85 67.11 5.94 50.50
C ALA A 85 67.47 4.60 51.15
N GLN A 86 67.82 4.59 52.44
CA GLN A 86 68.15 3.38 53.19
C GLN A 86 66.95 2.42 53.29
N TRP A 87 65.77 2.94 53.63
CA TRP A 87 64.55 2.13 53.72
C TRP A 87 64.10 1.62 52.36
N ARG A 88 64.23 2.45 51.31
CA ARG A 88 63.98 2.03 49.92
C ARG A 88 64.94 0.93 49.47
N GLU A 89 66.24 1.05 49.75
CA GLU A 89 67.22 0.01 49.41
C GLU A 89 66.89 -1.32 50.09
N ARG A 90 66.47 -1.26 51.37
CA ARG A 90 66.02 -2.43 52.11
C ARG A 90 64.73 -3.02 51.52
N LEU A 91 63.78 -2.19 51.09
CA LEU A 91 62.59 -2.66 50.36
C LEU A 91 62.97 -3.33 49.03
N THR A 92 63.86 -2.74 48.25
CA THR A 92 64.34 -3.33 46.99
C THR A 92 65.04 -4.67 47.21
N ALA A 93 65.83 -4.80 48.27
CA ALA A 93 66.52 -6.06 48.59
C ALA A 93 65.54 -7.18 48.98
N VAL A 94 64.44 -6.83 49.66
CA VAL A 94 63.42 -7.79 50.09
C VAL A 94 62.44 -8.14 48.95
N SER A 95 62.07 -7.16 48.13
CA SER A 95 61.10 -7.31 47.04
C SER A 95 61.49 -6.42 45.84
N PRO A 96 62.37 -6.90 44.93
CA PRO A 96 62.88 -6.09 43.82
C PRO A 96 61.84 -5.62 42.80
N GLN A 97 60.67 -6.27 42.76
CA GLN A 97 59.55 -5.95 41.85
C GLN A 97 58.33 -5.41 42.61
N ASP A 98 58.52 -4.90 43.84
CA ASP A 98 57.41 -4.36 44.63
C ASP A 98 56.79 -3.13 43.95
N ALA A 99 55.47 -3.13 43.78
CA ALA A 99 54.73 -2.00 43.21
C ALA A 99 54.95 -0.70 44.01
N ASN A 100 55.27 -0.81 45.30
CA ASN A 100 55.53 0.34 46.17
C ASN A 100 56.86 1.04 45.87
N LEU A 101 57.82 0.39 45.21
CA LEU A 101 59.07 1.05 44.76
C LEU A 101 58.79 2.12 43.71
N GLN A 102 57.86 1.84 42.78
CA GLN A 102 57.42 2.82 41.79
C GLN A 102 56.64 3.97 42.45
N ALA A 103 55.85 3.68 43.50
CA ALA A 103 55.15 4.71 44.25
C ALA A 103 56.11 5.69 44.97
N LEU A 104 57.25 5.20 45.49
CA LEU A 104 58.30 6.04 46.06
C LEU A 104 58.98 6.92 44.99
N ASP A 105 59.25 6.38 43.81
CA ASP A 105 59.82 7.18 42.70
C ASP A 105 58.86 8.29 42.27
N ASN A 106 57.57 7.99 42.14
CA ASN A 106 56.54 8.96 41.81
C ASN A 106 56.42 10.05 42.88
N ALA A 107 56.46 9.68 44.17
CA ALA A 107 56.42 10.64 45.27
C ALA A 107 57.61 11.60 45.25
N LYS A 108 58.79 11.09 44.89
CA LYS A 108 60.03 11.89 44.76
C LYS A 108 59.94 12.88 43.61
N GLN A 109 59.46 12.42 42.46
CA GLN A 109 59.22 13.30 41.31
C GLN A 109 58.22 14.40 41.67
N MET A 110 57.13 14.09 42.38
CA MET A 110 56.13 15.07 42.80
C MET A 110 56.64 16.12 43.79
N GLN A 111 57.54 15.78 44.71
CA GLN A 111 58.17 16.75 45.60
C GLN A 111 59.09 17.73 44.85
N GLN A 112 59.66 17.31 43.72
CA GLN A 112 60.54 18.14 42.90
C GLN A 112 59.78 19.11 41.98
N VAL A 113 58.46 18.94 41.80
CA VAL A 113 57.63 19.81 40.95
C VAL A 113 57.44 21.19 41.63
N PRO A 114 57.89 22.30 41.00
CA PRO A 114 57.68 23.63 41.56
C PRO A 114 56.20 24.02 41.60
N ARG A 115 55.62 24.15 42.80
CA ARG A 115 54.18 24.44 43.00
C ARG A 115 53.71 25.70 42.26
N GLY A 116 54.53 26.74 42.22
CA GLY A 116 54.19 28.01 41.54
C GLY A 116 54.07 27.87 40.02
N GLN A 117 54.97 27.08 39.40
CA GLN A 117 54.91 26.84 37.95
C GLN A 117 53.77 25.88 37.59
N LEU A 118 53.47 24.90 38.45
CA LEU A 118 52.31 24.02 38.28
C LEU A 118 51.00 24.82 38.28
N GLU A 119 50.82 25.75 39.21
CA GLU A 119 49.62 26.59 39.26
C GLU A 119 49.55 27.54 38.06
N LEU A 120 50.68 28.07 37.60
CA LEU A 120 50.75 28.88 36.38
C LEU A 120 50.31 28.09 35.15
N ALA A 121 50.76 26.84 34.99
CA ALA A 121 50.37 25.97 33.87
C ALA A 121 48.85 25.71 33.89
N ARG A 122 48.27 25.45 35.06
CA ARG A 122 46.82 25.28 35.24
C ARG A 122 46.04 26.55 34.95
N GLN A 123 46.54 27.71 35.39
CA GLN A 123 45.92 29.00 35.12
C GLN A 123 45.91 29.31 33.62
N GLN A 124 47.04 29.07 32.93
CA GLN A 124 47.16 29.24 31.47
C GLN A 124 46.25 28.28 30.70
N ALA A 125 46.14 27.02 31.15
CA ALA A 125 45.22 26.06 30.55
C ALA A 125 43.75 26.50 30.71
N ARG A 126 43.36 26.97 31.91
CA ARG A 126 42.00 27.47 32.18
C ARG A 126 41.65 28.73 31.39
N SER A 127 42.63 29.60 31.09
CA SER A 127 42.42 30.80 30.27
C SER A 127 42.42 30.51 28.76
N GLY A 128 42.66 29.26 28.35
CA GLY A 128 42.70 28.84 26.95
C GLY A 128 44.02 29.12 26.24
N ASN A 129 45.05 29.61 26.93
CA ASN A 129 46.40 29.78 26.36
C ASN A 129 47.16 28.45 26.36
N ILE A 130 46.71 27.51 25.52
CA ILE A 130 47.23 26.14 25.44
C ILE A 130 48.73 26.09 25.12
N PRO A 131 49.28 26.86 24.15
CA PRO A 131 50.71 26.80 23.85
C PRO A 131 51.60 27.22 25.03
N ALA A 132 51.21 28.28 25.76
CA ALA A 132 51.95 28.71 26.95
C ALA A 132 51.84 27.68 28.08
N ALA A 133 50.64 27.12 28.29
CA ALA A 133 50.42 26.08 29.30
C ALA A 133 51.29 24.85 29.04
N LEU A 134 51.36 24.38 27.80
CA LEU A 134 52.18 23.22 27.43
C LEU A 134 53.68 23.46 27.61
N SER A 135 54.16 24.66 27.30
CA SER A 135 55.55 25.05 27.56
C SER A 135 55.85 25.03 29.07
N THR A 136 54.97 25.61 29.88
CA THR A 136 55.10 25.60 31.35
C THR A 136 55.05 24.17 31.88
N TRP A 137 54.13 23.32 31.41
CA TRP A 137 54.06 21.91 31.79
C TRP A 137 55.35 21.15 31.46
N GLN A 138 55.89 21.32 30.26
CA GLN A 138 57.13 20.66 29.83
C GLN A 138 58.32 21.06 30.70
N SER A 139 58.38 22.29 31.20
CA SER A 139 59.45 22.72 32.13
C SER A 139 59.39 22.04 33.51
N LEU A 140 58.26 21.42 33.87
CA LEU A 140 58.10 20.69 35.13
C LEU A 140 58.64 19.25 35.05
N PHE A 141 58.93 18.74 33.85
CA PHE A 141 59.24 17.33 33.62
C PHE A 141 60.74 17.11 33.52
N THR A 142 61.21 15.98 34.04
CA THR A 142 62.59 15.52 33.80
C THR A 142 62.60 14.61 32.59
N GLY A 143 62.88 15.16 31.41
CA GLY A 143 62.76 14.48 30.12
C GLY A 143 61.42 14.75 29.42
N ASN A 144 61.06 13.90 28.46
CA ASN A 144 59.90 14.15 27.58
C ASN A 144 58.57 13.56 28.09
N GLN A 145 58.55 12.91 29.26
CA GLN A 145 57.36 12.26 29.79
C GLN A 145 56.88 12.91 31.09
N PRO A 146 55.57 13.19 31.23
CA PRO A 146 54.99 13.71 32.47
C PRO A 146 55.03 12.64 33.58
N PRO A 147 55.18 13.04 34.86
CA PRO A 147 54.95 12.14 35.99
C PRO A 147 53.54 11.54 35.93
N PRO A 148 53.33 10.26 36.32
CA PRO A 148 52.04 9.59 36.18
C PRO A 148 50.84 10.34 36.79
N SER A 149 51.06 11.02 37.92
CA SER A 149 50.05 11.82 38.62
C SER A 149 49.63 13.11 37.90
N LEU A 150 50.50 13.67 37.05
CA LEU A 150 50.24 14.91 36.30
C LEU A 150 49.90 14.66 34.83
N ALA A 151 50.20 13.45 34.35
CA ALA A 151 50.00 13.07 32.96
C ALA A 151 48.54 13.24 32.46
N PRO A 152 47.48 12.90 33.23
CA PRO A 152 46.11 13.16 32.80
C PRO A 152 45.82 14.65 32.56
N GLU A 153 46.29 15.54 33.45
CA GLU A 153 46.10 16.99 33.32
C GLU A 153 46.91 17.56 32.15
N TYR A 154 48.15 17.08 31.96
CA TYR A 154 49.00 17.49 30.86
C TYR A 154 48.40 17.13 29.50
N TYR A 155 48.01 15.85 29.31
CA TYR A 155 47.43 15.40 28.04
C TYR A 155 46.02 15.98 27.81
N LEU A 156 45.24 16.25 28.85
CA LEU A 156 43.99 17.01 28.73
C LEU A 156 44.23 18.44 28.26
N THR A 157 45.30 19.09 28.74
CA THR A 157 45.73 20.42 28.25
C THR A 157 46.18 20.33 26.80
N MET A 158 46.96 19.30 26.44
CA MET A 158 47.44 19.05 25.07
C MET A 158 46.28 18.86 24.09
N ALA A 159 45.23 18.17 24.50
CA ALA A 159 44.02 17.99 23.70
C ALA A 159 43.27 19.30 23.40
N GLY A 160 43.56 20.37 24.13
CA GLY A 160 43.05 21.72 23.83
C GLY A 160 43.62 22.31 22.53
N ASP A 161 44.77 21.81 22.05
CA ASP A 161 45.33 22.15 20.75
C ASP A 161 44.86 21.14 19.70
N LYS A 162 44.19 21.62 18.65
CA LYS A 162 43.65 20.77 17.58
C LYS A 162 44.72 19.96 16.86
N SER A 163 45.95 20.48 16.74
CA SER A 163 47.05 19.78 16.07
C SER A 163 47.62 18.64 16.90
N LEU A 164 47.57 18.77 18.23
CA LEU A 164 48.09 17.78 19.18
C LEU A 164 47.00 16.83 19.72
N TYR A 165 45.73 17.08 19.41
CA TYR A 165 44.61 16.26 19.85
C TYR A 165 44.79 14.74 19.57
N PRO A 166 45.18 14.29 18.36
CA PRO A 166 45.34 12.86 18.10
C PRO A 166 46.43 12.22 18.99
N GLN A 167 47.51 12.95 19.24
CA GLN A 167 48.58 12.52 20.13
C GLN A 167 48.09 12.41 21.57
N ALA A 168 47.40 13.44 22.09
CA ALA A 168 46.85 13.44 23.44
C ALA A 168 45.90 12.25 23.68
N VAL A 169 45.02 11.94 22.71
CA VAL A 169 44.13 10.76 22.79
C VAL A 169 44.93 9.46 22.83
N SER A 170 45.94 9.31 21.96
CA SER A 170 46.79 8.12 21.90
C SER A 170 47.49 7.89 23.24
N GLU A 171 48.10 8.93 23.80
CA GLU A 171 48.79 8.89 25.08
C GLU A 171 47.83 8.55 26.24
N LEU A 172 46.66 9.19 26.31
CA LEU A 172 45.65 8.87 27.33
C LEU A 172 45.11 7.44 27.22
N ARG A 173 44.98 6.89 26.01
CA ARG A 173 44.62 5.47 25.81
C ARG A 173 45.71 4.53 26.32
N GLN A 174 46.98 4.84 26.04
CA GLN A 174 48.11 4.06 26.56
C GLN A 174 48.18 4.12 28.09
N LEU A 175 47.99 5.31 28.67
CA LEU A 175 47.94 5.48 30.12
C LEU A 175 46.81 4.68 30.76
N ARG A 176 45.64 4.61 30.12
CA ARG A 176 44.50 3.80 30.63
C ARG A 176 44.84 2.31 30.66
N VAL A 177 45.63 1.81 29.69
CA VAL A 177 46.11 0.42 29.69
C VAL A 177 47.13 0.19 30.79
N GLN A 178 48.05 1.14 31.01
CA GLN A 178 49.09 1.04 32.02
C GLN A 178 48.57 1.17 33.46
N TYR A 179 47.56 2.02 33.67
CA TYR A 179 46.96 2.32 34.98
C TYR A 179 45.43 2.12 34.95
N PRO A 180 44.93 0.87 34.83
CA PRO A 180 43.51 0.59 34.63
C PRO A 180 42.62 0.94 35.82
N GLN A 181 43.20 1.14 37.01
CA GLN A 181 42.50 1.52 38.24
C GLN A 181 42.50 3.04 38.49
N ASP A 182 43.25 3.83 37.70
CA ASP A 182 43.29 5.29 37.89
C ASP A 182 42.08 5.96 37.24
N ASN A 183 41.16 6.43 38.08
CA ASN A 183 39.96 7.12 37.63
C ASN A 183 40.27 8.49 36.99
N ASN A 184 41.36 9.17 37.37
CA ASN A 184 41.73 10.45 36.77
C ASN A 184 42.13 10.28 35.30
N VAL A 185 42.83 9.19 34.98
CA VAL A 185 43.17 8.83 33.59
C VAL A 185 41.90 8.55 32.77
N LYS A 186 40.95 7.77 33.33
CA LYS A 186 39.68 7.47 32.64
C LYS A 186 38.83 8.73 32.42
N ILE A 187 38.73 9.60 33.43
CA ILE A 187 38.01 10.88 33.32
C ILE A 187 38.65 11.77 32.26
N ALA A 188 39.98 11.92 32.27
CA ALA A 188 40.70 12.71 31.28
C ALA A 188 40.48 12.17 29.86
N LEU A 189 40.59 10.85 29.66
CA LEU A 189 40.29 10.23 28.36
C LEU A 189 38.83 10.46 27.95
N GLY A 190 37.87 10.23 28.85
CA GLY A 190 36.45 10.46 28.60
C GLY A 190 36.16 11.89 28.16
N LYS A 191 36.72 12.89 28.87
CA LYS A 191 36.63 14.31 28.52
C LYS A 191 37.17 14.59 27.12
N VAL A 192 38.39 14.17 26.82
CA VAL A 192 39.02 14.45 25.52
C VAL A 192 38.22 13.83 24.37
N LEU A 193 37.70 12.62 24.55
CA LEU A 193 36.85 11.97 23.54
C LEU A 193 35.54 12.73 23.31
N THR A 194 35.03 13.50 24.29
CA THR A 194 33.80 14.30 24.08
C THR A 194 33.96 15.52 23.16
N TYR A 195 35.19 15.95 22.89
CA TYR A 195 35.45 17.16 22.11
C TYR A 195 35.17 17.00 20.62
N GLN A 196 35.25 15.78 20.09
CA GLN A 196 34.91 15.47 18.69
C GLN A 196 33.61 14.68 18.61
N GLU A 197 32.78 15.01 17.62
CA GLU A 197 31.51 14.31 17.40
C GLU A 197 31.68 12.79 17.23
N SER A 198 32.70 12.39 16.46
CA SER A 198 32.96 10.99 16.11
C SER A 198 33.33 10.12 17.31
N THR A 199 33.94 10.70 18.35
CA THR A 199 34.38 10.00 19.56
C THR A 199 33.54 10.33 20.78
N ARG A 200 32.55 11.23 20.68
CA ARG A 200 31.80 11.73 21.84
C ARG A 200 31.06 10.65 22.59
N ARG A 201 30.40 9.73 21.87
CA ARG A 201 29.66 8.61 22.50
C ARG A 201 30.60 7.70 23.30
N GLU A 202 31.76 7.36 22.76
CA GLU A 202 32.79 6.59 23.49
C GLU A 202 33.24 7.33 24.77
N GLY A 203 33.44 8.65 24.67
CA GLY A 203 33.76 9.46 25.84
C GLY A 203 32.65 9.48 26.89
N MET A 204 31.40 9.58 26.45
CA MET A 204 30.22 9.55 27.31
C MET A 204 30.06 8.22 28.04
N ASP A 205 30.29 7.08 27.38
CA ASP A 205 30.27 5.75 28.02
C ASP A 205 31.24 5.69 29.20
N ILE A 206 32.49 6.12 28.98
CA ILE A 206 33.53 6.14 30.03
C ILE A 206 33.15 7.07 31.17
N LEU A 207 32.61 8.25 30.87
CA LEU A 207 32.21 9.23 31.89
C LEU A 207 30.98 8.76 32.67
N GLN A 208 30.03 8.09 32.02
CA GLN A 208 28.80 7.59 32.64
C GLN A 208 29.10 6.55 33.73
N ASP A 209 30.04 5.63 33.48
CA ASP A 209 30.48 4.64 34.47
C ASP A 209 31.05 5.28 35.75
N LEU A 210 31.65 6.46 35.63
CA LEU A 210 32.33 7.17 36.72
C LEU A 210 31.48 8.27 37.36
N ALA A 211 30.36 8.65 36.73
CA ALA A 211 29.58 9.83 37.09
C ALA A 211 28.91 9.72 38.47
N SER A 212 28.64 8.51 38.97
CA SER A 212 28.08 8.32 40.32
C SER A 212 29.08 8.62 41.45
N GLY A 213 30.38 8.43 41.18
CA GLY A 213 31.47 8.61 42.15
C GLY A 213 32.33 9.86 41.93
N SER A 214 32.16 10.56 40.80
CA SER A 214 32.96 11.74 40.44
C SER A 214 32.08 12.87 39.90
N GLN A 215 32.04 13.98 40.65
CA GLN A 215 31.35 15.20 40.22
C GLN A 215 31.95 15.78 38.92
N ASP A 216 33.25 15.60 38.71
CA ASP A 216 33.94 16.07 37.52
C ASP A 216 33.53 15.27 36.27
N ALA A 217 33.46 13.94 36.40
CA ALA A 217 32.95 13.06 35.34
C ALA A 217 31.50 13.39 34.98
N ASP A 218 30.68 13.61 36.01
CA ASP A 218 29.26 13.91 35.88
C ASP A 218 28.99 15.27 35.21
N LYS A 219 29.74 16.31 35.57
CA LYS A 219 29.70 17.62 34.88
C LYS A 219 30.13 17.52 33.42
N SER A 220 31.16 16.73 33.13
CA SER A 220 31.62 16.51 31.76
C SER A 220 30.61 15.71 30.93
N LEU A 221 29.95 14.71 31.52
CA LEU A 221 28.85 13.99 30.88
C LEU A 221 27.69 14.92 30.54
N ARG A 222 27.29 15.80 31.47
CA ARG A 222 26.28 16.83 31.23
C ARG A 222 26.64 17.70 30.02
N GLN A 223 27.88 18.19 29.98
CA GLN A 223 28.33 19.03 28.89
C GLN A 223 28.35 18.28 27.54
N ALA A 224 28.77 17.02 27.55
CA ALA A 224 28.75 16.16 26.38
C ALA A 224 27.33 15.93 25.85
N LEU A 225 26.34 15.73 26.73
CA LEU A 225 24.91 15.63 26.36
C LEU A 225 24.36 16.90 25.70
N LEU A 226 24.88 18.08 26.06
CA LEU A 226 24.47 19.35 25.45
C LEU A 226 25.20 19.64 24.13
N TRP A 227 26.35 19.01 23.89
CA TRP A 227 27.07 19.07 22.62
C TRP A 227 26.62 17.99 21.64
N LEU A 228 26.09 16.87 22.14
CA LEU A 228 25.62 15.75 21.35
C LEU A 228 24.50 16.16 20.39
N GLY A 229 24.72 16.01 19.09
CA GLY A 229 23.64 16.02 18.11
C GLY A 229 22.84 14.73 18.27
N PRO A 230 21.67 14.73 18.94
CA PRO A 230 21.02 13.51 19.37
C PRO A 230 20.49 12.74 18.16
N GLN A 231 20.75 11.44 18.12
CA GLN A 231 20.28 10.51 17.11
C GLN A 231 19.34 9.49 17.75
N ALA A 232 18.58 8.77 16.92
CA ALA A 232 17.76 7.65 17.39
C ALA A 232 18.65 6.60 18.08
N GLY A 233 18.31 6.21 19.31
CA GLY A 233 19.11 5.31 20.15
C GLY A 233 19.90 6.02 21.27
N ASP A 234 20.11 7.34 21.20
CA ASP A 234 20.82 8.09 22.24
C ASP A 234 19.96 8.38 23.49
N GLU A 235 18.68 7.98 23.49
CA GLU A 235 17.73 8.27 24.59
C GLU A 235 18.21 7.68 25.92
N ALA A 236 18.93 6.56 25.87
CA ALA A 236 19.48 5.90 27.05
C ALA A 236 20.45 6.80 27.83
N TYR A 237 21.29 7.58 27.15
CA TYR A 237 22.23 8.50 27.80
C TYR A 237 21.49 9.63 28.55
N TYR A 238 20.50 10.23 27.90
CA TYR A 238 19.68 11.29 28.51
C TYR A 238 18.84 10.76 29.67
N GLN A 239 18.21 9.60 29.52
CA GLN A 239 17.41 8.99 30.60
C GLN A 239 18.26 8.65 31.81
N THR A 240 19.43 8.02 31.61
CA THR A 240 20.34 7.65 32.70
C THR A 240 20.86 8.87 33.46
N TYR A 241 21.19 9.95 32.75
CA TYR A 241 21.58 11.21 33.37
C TYR A 241 20.42 11.87 34.13
N LEU A 242 19.24 12.01 33.51
CA LEU A 242 18.06 12.66 34.11
C LEU A 242 17.49 11.89 35.30
N GLN A 243 17.69 10.56 35.38
CA GLN A 243 17.34 9.79 36.59
C GLN A 243 18.14 10.25 37.82
N ARG A 244 19.42 10.63 37.64
CA ARG A 244 20.27 11.17 38.71
C ARG A 244 20.08 12.67 38.89
N HIS A 245 19.71 13.39 37.83
CA HIS A 245 19.52 14.85 37.79
C HIS A 245 18.11 15.26 37.32
N PRO A 246 17.05 14.90 38.07
CA PRO A 246 15.67 15.12 37.62
C PRO A 246 15.29 16.60 37.49
N THR A 247 16.06 17.50 38.10
CA THR A 247 15.83 18.95 38.09
C THR A 247 16.58 19.68 36.96
N ASP A 248 17.40 18.99 36.16
CA ASP A 248 18.18 19.61 35.09
C ASP A 248 17.34 19.79 33.82
N THR A 249 16.51 20.84 33.81
CA THR A 249 15.62 21.16 32.70
C THR A 249 16.37 21.48 31.41
N ALA A 250 17.59 22.03 31.48
CA ALA A 250 18.34 22.41 30.29
C ALA A 250 18.73 21.20 29.42
N VAL A 251 19.16 20.10 30.04
CA VAL A 251 19.47 18.84 29.32
C VAL A 251 18.19 18.22 28.76
N GLN A 252 17.11 18.25 29.55
CA GLN A 252 15.81 17.75 29.13
C GLN A 252 15.24 18.54 27.93
N ASP A 253 15.31 19.87 27.98
CA ASP A 253 14.80 20.76 26.94
C ASP A 253 15.67 20.71 25.68
N TYR A 254 16.98 20.59 25.83
CA TYR A 254 17.88 20.37 24.70
C TYR A 254 17.53 19.06 23.98
N PHE A 255 17.38 17.96 24.72
CA PHE A 255 16.99 16.67 24.15
C PHE A 255 15.63 16.75 23.44
N ARG A 256 14.62 17.34 24.09
CA ARG A 256 13.28 17.53 23.51
C ARG A 256 13.32 18.33 22.21
N LYS A 257 14.02 19.47 22.22
CA LYS A 257 14.12 20.38 21.08
C LYS A 257 14.88 19.74 19.91
N SER A 258 15.98 19.06 20.19
CA SER A 258 16.84 18.49 19.16
C SER A 258 16.22 17.27 18.50
N ILE A 259 15.66 16.31 19.28
CA ILE A 259 14.97 15.15 18.72
C ILE A 259 13.65 15.56 18.05
N GLY A 260 12.85 16.41 18.69
CA GLY A 260 11.59 16.89 18.11
C GLY A 260 11.81 17.66 16.80
N GLY A 261 12.86 18.49 16.74
CA GLY A 261 13.27 19.19 15.53
C GLY A 261 13.77 18.26 14.41
N ALA A 262 14.61 17.29 14.75
CA ALA A 262 15.13 16.30 13.79
C ALA A 262 14.02 15.40 13.24
N ALA A 263 13.21 14.80 14.11
CA ALA A 263 12.07 13.99 13.72
C ALA A 263 11.06 14.77 12.87
N LYS A 264 10.78 16.04 13.21
CA LYS A 264 9.98 16.92 12.37
C LYS A 264 10.59 17.10 10.97
N GLY A 265 11.89 17.39 10.89
CA GLY A 265 12.61 17.56 9.63
C GLY A 265 12.55 16.29 8.76
N GLU A 266 12.85 15.13 9.34
CA GLU A 266 12.76 13.82 8.68
C GLU A 266 11.32 13.51 8.24
N GLY A 267 10.33 13.87 9.05
CA GLY A 267 8.92 13.74 8.73
C GLY A 267 8.54 14.48 7.45
N TYR A 268 9.00 15.73 7.28
CA TYR A 268 8.76 16.50 6.06
C TYR A 268 9.54 15.96 4.85
N VAL A 269 10.77 15.48 5.03
CA VAL A 269 11.53 14.81 3.95
C VAL A 269 10.83 13.55 3.48
N ALA A 270 10.35 12.72 4.42
CA ALA A 270 9.58 11.51 4.12
C ALA A 270 8.24 11.86 3.44
N LEU A 271 7.55 12.91 3.89
CA LEU A 271 6.30 13.37 3.29
C LEU A 271 6.50 13.86 1.84
N ASN A 272 7.58 14.60 1.59
CA ASN A 272 7.92 15.11 0.26
C ASN A 272 8.35 14.00 -0.71
N SER A 273 8.97 12.93 -0.20
CA SER A 273 9.29 11.72 -0.97
C SER A 273 8.11 10.77 -1.16
N GLY A 274 6.93 11.09 -0.60
CA GLY A 274 5.72 10.27 -0.70
C GLY A 274 5.67 9.09 0.27
N ASN A 275 6.68 8.92 1.14
CA ASN A 275 6.71 7.89 2.17
C ASN A 275 5.87 8.30 3.39
N THR A 276 4.55 8.18 3.24
CA THR A 276 3.57 8.62 4.25
C THR A 276 3.64 7.86 5.56
N ASP A 277 4.10 6.61 5.57
CA ASP A 277 4.24 5.82 6.79
C ASP A 277 5.42 6.26 7.64
N THR A 278 6.57 6.52 7.01
CA THR A 278 7.74 7.06 7.70
C THR A 278 7.45 8.48 8.19
N ALA A 279 6.83 9.31 7.35
CA ALA A 279 6.44 10.67 7.74
C ALA A 279 5.55 10.68 8.99
N ARG A 280 4.53 9.81 9.03
CA ARG A 280 3.66 9.64 10.20
C ARG A 280 4.45 9.29 11.45
N SER A 281 5.28 8.25 11.40
CA SER A 281 6.07 7.81 12.56
C SER A 281 6.96 8.92 13.11
N GLN A 282 7.54 9.72 12.23
CA GLN A 282 8.43 10.82 12.60
C GLN A 282 7.68 12.01 13.21
N PHE A 283 6.53 12.39 12.64
CA PHE A 283 5.68 13.40 13.26
C PHE A 283 5.07 12.93 14.59
N GLU A 284 4.69 11.66 14.71
CA GLU A 284 4.25 11.07 16.00
C GLU A 284 5.37 11.15 17.05
N GLN A 285 6.63 10.91 16.67
CA GLN A 285 7.77 11.05 17.57
C GLN A 285 8.00 12.51 17.99
N ALA A 286 7.87 13.45 17.05
CA ALA A 286 7.92 14.88 17.37
C ALA A 286 6.79 15.27 18.35
N LEU A 287 5.56 14.76 18.14
CA LEU A 287 4.40 15.04 18.99
C LEU A 287 4.44 14.35 20.36
N LYS A 288 5.09 13.20 20.50
CA LYS A 288 5.37 12.62 21.83
C LYS A 288 6.24 13.54 22.68
N THR A 289 7.15 14.26 22.01
CA THR A 289 8.14 15.12 22.65
C THR A 289 7.56 16.52 22.91
N ASN A 290 6.80 17.05 21.96
CA ASN A 290 6.03 18.29 22.07
C ASN A 290 4.62 18.11 21.48
N PRO A 291 3.61 17.81 22.31
CA PRO A 291 2.24 17.57 21.86
C PRO A 291 1.55 18.76 21.18
N GLU A 292 2.09 19.97 21.36
CA GLU A 292 1.59 21.22 20.78
C GLU A 292 2.54 21.78 19.72
N ASP A 293 3.37 20.94 19.10
CA ASP A 293 4.15 21.36 17.92
C ASP A 293 3.21 21.54 16.71
N ALA A 294 2.91 22.80 16.39
CA ALA A 294 2.00 23.18 15.32
C ALA A 294 2.47 22.67 13.93
N ASP A 295 3.77 22.57 13.69
CA ASP A 295 4.30 22.05 12.42
C ASP A 295 4.16 20.53 12.34
N ALA A 296 4.46 19.80 13.42
CA ALA A 296 4.29 18.35 13.45
C ALA A 296 2.80 17.96 13.34
N LEU A 297 1.89 18.73 13.95
CA LEU A 297 0.45 18.58 13.75
C LEU A 297 0.05 18.85 12.30
N ALA A 298 0.56 19.91 11.67
CA ALA A 298 0.30 20.17 10.26
C ALA A 298 0.85 19.03 9.37
N GLY A 299 2.03 18.51 9.69
CA GLY A 299 2.64 17.32 9.08
C GLY A 299 1.72 16.10 9.13
N MET A 300 1.14 15.79 10.30
CA MET A 300 0.12 14.74 10.44
C MET A 300 -1.11 14.99 9.58
N GLY A 301 -1.56 16.26 9.51
CA GLY A 301 -2.65 16.67 8.63
C GLY A 301 -2.36 16.39 7.16
N TYR A 302 -1.18 16.76 6.66
CA TYR A 302 -0.78 16.49 5.28
C TYR A 302 -0.61 14.99 4.99
N VAL A 303 -0.09 14.21 5.95
CA VAL A 303 -0.02 12.75 5.82
C VAL A 303 -1.42 12.16 5.67
N ALA A 304 -2.37 12.58 6.52
CA ALA A 304 -3.76 12.11 6.45
C ALA A 304 -4.41 12.46 5.11
N LEU A 305 -4.20 13.69 4.61
CA LEU A 305 -4.68 14.11 3.28
C LEU A 305 -4.10 13.26 2.15
N ARG A 306 -2.80 12.93 2.17
CA ARG A 306 -2.20 12.03 1.17
C ARG A 306 -2.77 10.61 1.22
N LYS A 307 -3.22 10.16 2.39
CA LYS A 307 -3.89 8.85 2.57
C LYS A 307 -5.38 8.89 2.22
N GLY A 308 -5.92 10.06 1.89
CA GLY A 308 -7.34 10.25 1.61
C GLY A 308 -8.23 10.34 2.85
N ASP A 309 -7.63 10.45 4.05
CA ASP A 309 -8.36 10.69 5.30
C ASP A 309 -8.51 12.21 5.52
N TYR A 310 -9.46 12.78 4.78
CA TYR A 310 -9.76 14.20 4.80
C TYR A 310 -10.29 14.69 6.16
N ALA A 311 -11.00 13.83 6.89
CA ALA A 311 -11.56 14.17 8.19
C ALA A 311 -10.44 14.33 9.24
N ALA A 312 -9.53 13.36 9.33
CA ALA A 312 -8.35 13.49 10.19
C ALA A 312 -7.45 14.64 9.74
N GLY A 313 -7.26 14.81 8.42
CA GLY A 313 -6.49 15.91 7.84
C GLY A 313 -6.97 17.28 8.31
N ALA A 314 -8.27 17.53 8.20
CA ALA A 314 -8.90 18.76 8.67
C ALA A 314 -8.73 18.98 10.18
N GLN A 315 -8.93 17.95 10.99
CA GLN A 315 -8.79 18.05 12.45
C GLN A 315 -7.36 18.45 12.86
N TYR A 316 -6.35 17.79 12.31
CA TYR A 316 -4.95 18.10 12.60
C TYR A 316 -4.56 19.51 12.13
N LEU A 317 -4.99 19.91 10.93
CA LEU A 317 -4.70 21.25 10.40
C LEU A 317 -5.42 22.37 11.16
N ASN A 318 -6.68 22.17 11.57
CA ASN A 318 -7.40 23.12 12.41
C ASN A 318 -6.72 23.27 13.78
N ARG A 319 -6.27 22.16 14.39
CA ARG A 319 -5.51 22.21 15.64
C ARG A 319 -4.18 22.93 15.45
N ALA A 320 -3.43 22.63 14.39
CA ALA A 320 -2.19 23.31 14.05
C ALA A 320 -2.40 24.83 13.83
N ALA A 321 -3.49 25.24 13.19
CA ALA A 321 -3.85 26.64 13.00
C ALA A 321 -4.22 27.33 14.33
N SER A 322 -4.95 26.64 15.20
CA SER A 322 -5.37 27.19 16.51
C SER A 322 -4.18 27.55 17.43
N LEU A 323 -3.03 26.90 17.22
CA LEU A 323 -1.78 27.18 17.97
C LEU A 323 -1.06 28.44 17.47
N GLY A 324 -1.52 29.07 16.38
CA GLY A 324 -0.99 30.33 15.87
C GLY A 324 0.27 30.19 14.99
N GLY A 325 0.98 31.30 14.80
CA GLY A 325 2.16 31.39 13.92
C GLY A 325 1.85 31.93 12.52
N SER A 326 2.90 32.22 11.74
CA SER A 326 2.79 32.84 10.42
C SER A 326 2.02 32.00 9.40
N ALA A 327 2.00 30.67 9.56
CA ALA A 327 1.27 29.73 8.71
C ALA A 327 -0.16 29.42 9.18
N SER A 328 -0.64 30.07 10.25
CA SER A 328 -1.95 29.75 10.87
C SER A 328 -3.11 29.90 9.88
N GLU A 329 -3.22 31.05 9.21
CA GLU A 329 -4.31 31.31 8.26
C GLU A 329 -4.25 30.38 7.05
N GLU A 330 -3.04 30.05 6.55
CA GLU A 330 -2.87 29.10 5.46
C GLU A 330 -3.35 27.70 5.86
N ARG A 331 -2.96 27.22 7.06
CA ARG A 331 -3.39 25.92 7.59
C ARG A 331 -4.89 25.87 7.83
N LYS A 332 -5.49 26.97 8.27
CA LYS A 332 -6.94 27.08 8.43
C LYS A 332 -7.66 26.97 7.08
N GLN A 333 -7.14 27.61 6.04
CA GLN A 333 -7.69 27.45 4.68
C GLN A 333 -7.54 25.99 4.19
N GLN A 334 -6.38 25.37 4.39
CA GLN A 334 -6.14 23.97 4.02
C GLN A 334 -7.05 23.01 4.80
N ALA A 335 -7.36 23.31 6.07
CA ALA A 335 -8.32 22.55 6.86
C ALA A 335 -9.74 22.65 6.28
N GLN A 336 -10.18 23.85 5.89
CA GLN A 336 -11.49 24.04 5.23
C GLN A 336 -11.56 23.31 3.88
N ASP A 337 -10.46 23.27 3.14
CA ASP A 337 -10.37 22.52 1.89
C ASP A 337 -10.46 21.01 2.15
N ALA A 338 -9.77 20.53 3.18
CA ALA A 338 -9.87 19.14 3.64
C ALA A 338 -11.31 18.79 4.05
N GLU A 339 -11.99 19.64 4.82
CA GLU A 339 -13.40 19.45 5.21
C GLU A 339 -14.30 19.33 3.98
N PHE A 340 -14.11 20.20 2.99
CA PHE A 340 -14.87 20.16 1.75
C PHE A 340 -14.69 18.82 1.02
N TYR A 341 -13.45 18.38 0.81
CA TYR A 341 -13.18 17.12 0.12
C TYR A 341 -13.60 15.90 0.96
N GLY A 342 -13.60 16.01 2.29
CA GLY A 342 -14.17 15.00 3.18
C GLY A 342 -15.68 14.84 3.01
N GLN A 343 -16.42 15.95 2.93
CA GLN A 343 -17.86 15.92 2.64
C GLN A 343 -18.15 15.37 1.24
N LEU A 344 -17.33 15.73 0.25
CA LEU A 344 -17.45 15.18 -1.11
C LEU A 344 -17.16 13.67 -1.12
N ALA A 345 -16.16 13.21 -0.37
CA ALA A 345 -15.84 11.79 -0.23
C ALA A 345 -16.97 11.00 0.45
N GLN A 346 -17.68 11.59 1.41
CA GLN A 346 -18.88 10.99 1.99
C GLN A 346 -20.00 10.85 0.95
N ALA A 347 -20.22 11.87 0.12
CA ALA A 347 -21.18 11.79 -0.98
C ALA A 347 -20.81 10.69 -2.00
N GLN A 348 -19.52 10.57 -2.33
CA GLN A 348 -18.99 9.51 -3.19
C GLN A 348 -19.15 8.11 -2.56
N ALA A 349 -18.93 7.97 -1.25
CA ALA A 349 -19.12 6.71 -0.54
C ALA A 349 -20.60 6.28 -0.54
N ALA A 350 -21.52 7.20 -0.29
CA ALA A 350 -22.96 6.93 -0.38
C ALA A 350 -23.34 6.45 -1.79
N TYR A 351 -22.77 7.06 -2.84
CA TYR A 351 -23.01 6.63 -4.21
C TYR A 351 -22.45 5.23 -4.49
N LYS A 352 -21.22 4.92 -4.03
CA LYS A 352 -20.63 3.57 -4.15
C LYS A 352 -21.44 2.48 -3.45
N GLN A 353 -22.18 2.83 -2.40
CA GLN A 353 -23.08 1.93 -1.69
C GLN A 353 -24.45 1.77 -2.38
N GLY A 354 -24.69 2.45 -3.51
CA GLY A 354 -25.96 2.43 -4.23
C GLY A 354 -26.99 3.44 -3.71
N ASN A 355 -26.66 4.23 -2.68
CA ASN A 355 -27.56 5.23 -2.08
C ASN A 355 -27.52 6.54 -2.87
N VAL A 356 -28.12 6.53 -4.06
CA VAL A 356 -28.12 7.68 -4.99
C VAL A 356 -28.76 8.93 -4.37
N SER A 357 -29.90 8.79 -3.67
CA SER A 357 -30.59 9.91 -3.03
C SER A 357 -29.72 10.63 -2.00
N GLN A 358 -29.01 9.86 -1.18
CA GLN A 358 -28.09 10.39 -0.17
C GLN A 358 -26.88 11.05 -0.81
N ALA A 359 -26.31 10.46 -1.86
CA ALA A 359 -25.21 11.08 -2.61
C ALA A 359 -25.59 12.44 -3.22
N LEU A 360 -26.79 12.54 -3.78
CA LEU A 360 -27.32 13.80 -4.31
C LEU A 360 -27.64 14.82 -3.21
N ALA A 361 -28.13 14.39 -2.05
CA ALA A 361 -28.37 15.27 -0.91
C ALA A 361 -27.05 15.84 -0.36
N LEU A 362 -26.03 15.00 -0.16
CA LEU A 362 -24.72 15.40 0.37
C LEU A 362 -23.94 16.30 -0.59
N SER A 363 -24.06 16.07 -1.91
CA SER A 363 -23.38 16.89 -2.93
C SER A 363 -24.04 18.23 -3.24
N ALA A 364 -25.33 18.40 -2.91
CA ALA A 364 -26.08 19.62 -3.23
C ALA A 364 -25.48 20.91 -2.61
N PRO A 365 -25.19 20.99 -1.29
CA PRO A 365 -24.58 22.19 -0.71
C PRO A 365 -23.14 22.41 -1.21
N LEU A 366 -22.40 21.34 -1.49
CA LEU A 366 -21.04 21.42 -2.01
C LEU A 366 -21.01 22.04 -3.41
N ALA A 367 -22.00 21.71 -4.24
CA ALA A 367 -22.15 22.26 -5.58
C ALA A 367 -22.53 23.75 -5.60
N GLN A 368 -22.89 24.37 -4.48
CA GLN A 368 -23.14 25.81 -4.40
C GLN A 368 -21.85 26.63 -4.15
N ARG A 369 -20.74 25.98 -3.79
CA ARG A 369 -19.46 26.69 -3.62
C ARG A 369 -18.96 27.21 -4.97
N SER A 370 -18.16 28.27 -4.91
CA SER A 370 -17.48 28.85 -6.07
C SER A 370 -16.11 28.20 -6.29
N GLY A 371 -15.54 28.39 -7.48
CA GLY A 371 -14.18 27.94 -7.82
C GLY A 371 -14.05 26.42 -8.01
N GLU A 372 -12.83 25.91 -7.88
CA GLU A 372 -12.48 24.50 -8.13
C GLU A 372 -13.25 23.51 -7.25
N GLN A 373 -13.49 23.87 -5.98
CA GLN A 373 -14.28 23.05 -5.06
C GLN A 373 -15.70 22.84 -5.59
N GLY A 374 -16.41 23.93 -5.89
CA GLY A 374 -17.73 23.89 -6.49
C GLY A 374 -17.78 23.10 -7.78
N ALA A 375 -16.78 23.29 -8.65
CA ALA A 375 -16.65 22.55 -9.90
C ALA A 375 -16.53 21.03 -9.67
N ALA A 376 -15.68 20.60 -8.74
CA ALA A 376 -15.52 19.19 -8.39
C ALA A 376 -16.83 18.56 -7.88
N ALA A 377 -17.57 19.27 -7.03
CA ALA A 377 -18.87 18.81 -6.55
C ALA A 377 -19.94 18.77 -7.66
N LYS A 378 -19.99 19.77 -8.54
CA LYS A 378 -20.89 19.79 -9.72
C LYS A 378 -20.60 18.64 -10.68
N LEU A 379 -19.33 18.36 -10.96
CA LEU A 379 -18.92 17.23 -11.80
C LEU A 379 -19.34 15.89 -11.21
N PHE A 380 -19.06 15.66 -9.92
CA PHE A 380 -19.51 14.45 -9.23
C PHE A 380 -21.04 14.32 -9.26
N ARG A 381 -21.76 15.39 -8.92
CA ARG A 381 -23.22 15.41 -8.92
C ARG A 381 -23.80 15.09 -10.30
N ALA A 382 -23.24 15.68 -11.37
CA ALA A 382 -23.68 15.42 -12.73
C ALA A 382 -23.45 13.96 -13.16
N ASP A 383 -22.34 13.34 -12.75
CA ASP A 383 -22.09 11.93 -13.03
C ASP A 383 -23.06 11.01 -12.28
N VAL A 384 -23.39 11.31 -11.03
CA VAL A 384 -24.42 10.59 -10.26
C VAL A 384 -25.79 10.72 -10.92
N GLN A 385 -26.18 11.94 -11.34
CA GLN A 385 -27.44 12.18 -12.06
C GLN A 385 -27.51 11.40 -13.38
N ARG A 386 -26.42 11.41 -14.16
CA ARG A 386 -26.31 10.67 -15.42
C ARG A 386 -26.49 9.16 -15.20
N HIS A 387 -25.82 8.57 -14.22
CA HIS A 387 -25.97 7.15 -13.92
C HIS A 387 -27.36 6.78 -13.38
N ASN A 388 -28.01 7.71 -12.67
CA ASN A 388 -29.41 7.59 -12.27
C ASN A 388 -30.40 7.80 -13.42
N LYS A 389 -29.92 7.99 -14.66
CA LYS A 389 -30.70 8.32 -15.86
C LYS A 389 -31.49 9.63 -15.78
N ASP A 390 -31.17 10.49 -14.81
CA ASP A 390 -31.68 11.86 -14.72
C ASP A 390 -30.81 12.77 -15.60
N TYR A 391 -30.90 12.56 -16.91
CA TYR A 391 -30.05 13.24 -17.87
C TYR A 391 -30.34 14.74 -17.95
N THR A 392 -31.57 15.17 -17.70
CA THR A 392 -31.96 16.59 -17.72
C THR A 392 -31.26 17.36 -16.62
N SER A 393 -31.28 16.84 -15.38
CA SER A 393 -30.58 17.50 -14.26
C SER A 393 -29.06 17.45 -14.43
N ALA A 394 -28.52 16.37 -15.00
CA ALA A 394 -27.10 16.26 -15.31
C ALA A 394 -26.66 17.34 -16.33
N GLU A 395 -27.44 17.51 -17.40
CA GLU A 395 -27.19 18.54 -18.41
C GLU A 395 -27.25 19.94 -17.80
N GLN A 396 -28.27 20.24 -16.99
CA GLN A 396 -28.41 21.55 -16.34
C GLN A 396 -27.21 21.85 -15.43
N THR A 397 -26.77 20.87 -14.63
CA THR A 397 -25.63 21.00 -13.73
C THR A 397 -24.33 21.28 -14.51
N LEU A 398 -24.10 20.56 -15.61
CA LEU A 398 -22.90 20.71 -16.45
C LEU A 398 -22.91 22.00 -17.24
N ARG A 399 -24.05 22.41 -17.80
CA ARG A 399 -24.17 23.70 -18.49
C ARG A 399 -23.95 24.87 -17.53
N GLY A 400 -24.51 24.80 -16.31
CA GLY A 400 -24.25 25.80 -15.27
C GLY A 400 -22.76 25.89 -14.92
N LEU A 401 -22.08 24.75 -14.76
CA LEU A 401 -20.63 24.72 -14.56
C LEU A 401 -19.87 25.33 -15.75
N LEU A 402 -20.29 25.09 -16.99
CA LEU A 402 -19.65 25.68 -18.18
C LEU A 402 -19.95 27.18 -18.36
N THR A 403 -21.02 27.70 -17.76
CA THR A 403 -21.25 29.15 -17.67
C THR A 403 -20.22 29.81 -16.76
N GLU A 404 -19.90 29.18 -15.63
CA GLU A 404 -18.90 29.69 -14.67
C GLU A 404 -17.46 29.44 -15.13
N GLN A 405 -17.20 28.27 -15.72
CA GLN A 405 -15.90 27.83 -16.19
C GLN A 405 -15.97 27.32 -17.64
N PRO A 406 -15.96 28.24 -18.62
CA PRO A 406 -16.11 27.87 -20.04
C PRO A 406 -15.09 26.85 -20.52
N ASN A 407 -13.88 26.86 -19.96
CA ASN A 407 -12.75 26.01 -20.35
C ASN A 407 -12.61 24.72 -19.53
N ASN A 408 -13.58 24.37 -18.67
CA ASN A 408 -13.53 23.14 -17.89
C ASN A 408 -13.68 21.90 -18.80
N GLY A 409 -12.56 21.25 -19.10
CA GLY A 409 -12.53 20.10 -20.02
C GLY A 409 -13.35 18.90 -19.54
N ALA A 410 -13.32 18.61 -18.24
CA ALA A 410 -14.09 17.52 -17.65
C ALA A 410 -15.60 17.76 -17.74
N ALA A 411 -16.05 19.02 -17.60
CA ALA A 411 -17.44 19.39 -17.75
C ALA A 411 -17.93 19.24 -19.20
N ARG A 412 -17.10 19.67 -20.18
CA ARG A 412 -17.40 19.48 -21.62
C ARG A 412 -17.48 18.00 -21.99
N GLU A 413 -16.58 17.17 -21.48
CA GLU A 413 -16.58 15.72 -21.71
C GLU A 413 -17.82 15.05 -21.11
N ASN A 414 -18.13 15.34 -19.84
CA ASN A 414 -19.34 14.81 -19.21
C ASN A 414 -20.61 15.28 -19.93
N LEU A 415 -20.65 16.53 -20.40
CA LEU A 415 -21.79 17.05 -21.16
C LEU A 415 -21.96 16.32 -22.50
N TYR A 416 -20.86 16.03 -23.20
CA TYR A 416 -20.90 15.18 -24.40
C TYR A 416 -21.58 13.82 -24.13
N TYR A 417 -21.19 13.14 -23.05
CA TYR A 417 -21.80 11.87 -22.68
C TYR A 417 -23.29 11.99 -22.34
N VAL A 418 -23.67 13.00 -21.54
CA VAL A 418 -25.07 13.25 -21.19
C VAL A 418 -25.91 13.51 -22.44
N LEU A 419 -25.44 14.36 -23.36
CA LEU A 419 -26.14 14.67 -24.61
C LEU A 419 -26.31 13.42 -25.50
N ARG A 420 -25.30 12.54 -25.53
CA ARG A 420 -25.38 11.28 -26.26
C ARG A 420 -26.43 10.33 -25.67
N GLU A 421 -26.47 10.17 -24.35
CA GLU A 421 -27.48 9.33 -23.67
C GLU A 421 -28.91 9.90 -23.82
N GLN A 422 -29.05 11.22 -24.01
CA GLN A 422 -30.32 11.86 -24.36
C GLN A 422 -30.71 11.76 -25.85
N ASN A 423 -29.89 11.14 -26.70
CA ASN A 423 -30.04 11.13 -28.17
C ASN A 423 -29.99 12.53 -28.83
N LYS A 424 -29.39 13.53 -28.19
CA LYS A 424 -29.16 14.88 -28.76
C LYS A 424 -27.90 14.89 -29.64
N THR A 425 -27.93 14.13 -30.74
CA THR A 425 -26.76 13.82 -31.58
C THR A 425 -26.07 15.07 -32.17
N ALA A 426 -26.85 16.07 -32.60
CA ALA A 426 -26.28 17.30 -33.15
C ALA A 426 -25.52 18.12 -32.10
N GLU A 427 -26.10 18.27 -30.90
CA GLU A 427 -25.46 18.99 -29.79
C GLU A 427 -24.26 18.22 -29.24
N ALA A 428 -24.35 16.89 -29.15
CA ALA A 428 -23.21 16.05 -28.76
C ALA A 428 -22.05 16.20 -29.76
N GLN A 429 -22.33 16.25 -31.07
CA GLN A 429 -21.30 16.44 -32.08
C GLN A 429 -20.65 17.84 -31.99
N ALA A 430 -21.44 18.88 -31.75
CA ALA A 430 -20.93 20.22 -31.51
C ALA A 430 -20.04 20.25 -30.24
N MET A 431 -20.48 19.59 -29.17
CA MET A 431 -19.71 19.50 -27.92
C MET A 431 -18.38 18.76 -28.11
N LEU A 432 -18.38 17.66 -28.88
CA LEU A 432 -17.18 16.91 -29.22
C LEU A 432 -16.12 17.79 -29.91
N GLN A 433 -16.53 18.70 -30.81
CA GLN A 433 -15.60 19.62 -31.49
C GLN A 433 -14.92 20.61 -30.53
N THR A 434 -15.47 20.85 -29.33
CA THR A 434 -14.89 21.73 -28.31
C THR A 434 -13.85 21.05 -27.41
N LEU A 435 -13.68 19.72 -27.53
CA LEU A 435 -12.74 18.93 -26.73
C LEU A 435 -11.34 18.91 -27.37
N PRO A 436 -10.26 18.62 -26.62
CA PRO A 436 -8.93 18.47 -27.20
C PRO A 436 -8.88 17.33 -28.24
N ALA A 437 -8.10 17.47 -29.32
CA ALA A 437 -8.04 16.51 -30.43
C ALA A 437 -7.74 15.06 -29.98
N SER A 438 -6.90 14.88 -28.96
CA SER A 438 -6.60 13.57 -28.37
C SER A 438 -7.81 12.93 -27.70
N LEU A 439 -8.64 13.72 -27.02
CA LEU A 439 -9.86 13.27 -26.37
C LEU A 439 -10.98 13.08 -27.41
N GLN A 440 -11.08 13.97 -28.41
CA GLN A 440 -11.96 13.76 -29.57
C GLN A 440 -11.71 12.40 -30.23
N ALA A 441 -10.45 12.05 -30.48
CA ALA A 441 -10.10 10.76 -31.09
C ALA A 441 -10.45 9.55 -30.21
N ARG A 442 -10.48 9.72 -28.87
CA ARG A 442 -10.86 8.67 -27.90
C ARG A 442 -12.37 8.52 -27.73
N LEU A 443 -13.09 9.64 -27.77
CA LEU A 443 -14.54 9.75 -27.53
C LEU A 443 -15.37 9.56 -28.79
N GLN A 444 -14.79 9.84 -29.96
CA GLN A 444 -15.27 9.26 -31.20
C GLN A 444 -15.35 7.75 -30.97
N PRO A 445 -16.48 7.11 -31.26
CA PRO A 445 -16.59 5.66 -31.15
C PRO A 445 -15.38 5.05 -31.85
N ARG A 446 -14.60 4.23 -31.13
CA ARG A 446 -13.45 3.52 -31.68
C ARG A 446 -13.95 2.67 -32.84
N VAL A 447 -13.88 3.21 -34.04
CA VAL A 447 -13.70 2.42 -35.24
C VAL A 447 -12.23 2.01 -35.15
N SER A 448 -12.01 0.75 -34.77
CA SER A 448 -10.71 0.19 -34.39
C SER A 448 -9.61 0.54 -35.41
N GLY A 449 -8.70 1.45 -35.02
CA GLY A 449 -7.49 1.78 -35.78
C GLY A 449 -7.78 2.57 -37.06
N GLY A 450 -7.07 3.68 -37.27
CA GLY A 450 -7.20 4.46 -38.50
C GLY A 450 -6.90 3.62 -39.74
N ASN A 451 -7.95 3.02 -40.31
CA ASN A 451 -7.92 2.43 -41.62
C ASN A 451 -8.40 3.53 -42.59
N PRO A 452 -7.60 3.94 -43.60
CA PRO A 452 -7.97 4.99 -44.55
C PRO A 452 -9.29 4.75 -45.30
N THR A 453 -9.88 3.57 -45.14
CA THR A 453 -11.11 3.10 -45.77
C THR A 453 -12.38 3.38 -44.95
N ASP A 454 -12.29 3.75 -43.67
CA ASP A 454 -13.47 3.95 -42.80
C ASP A 454 -14.43 5.07 -43.27
N PRO A 455 -13.96 6.22 -43.81
CA PRO A 455 -14.85 7.20 -44.42
C PRO A 455 -15.63 6.60 -45.61
N LEU A 456 -14.97 5.79 -46.43
CA LEU A 456 -15.56 5.16 -47.61
C LEU A 456 -16.61 4.11 -47.22
N ARG A 457 -16.30 3.28 -46.22
CA ARG A 457 -17.24 2.28 -45.67
C ARG A 457 -18.51 2.93 -45.12
N ARG A 458 -18.38 4.04 -44.39
CA ARG A 458 -19.52 4.83 -43.89
C ARG A 458 -20.36 5.42 -45.01
N GLN A 459 -19.72 5.98 -46.05
CA GLN A 459 -20.44 6.52 -47.20
C GLN A 459 -21.22 5.43 -47.93
N ALA A 460 -20.63 4.24 -48.12
CA ALA A 460 -21.32 3.10 -48.71
C ALA A 460 -22.49 2.62 -47.84
N GLN A 461 -22.29 2.54 -46.52
CA GLN A 461 -23.37 2.18 -45.59
C GLN A 461 -24.52 3.19 -45.62
N GLN A 462 -24.22 4.48 -45.69
CA GLN A 462 -25.22 5.54 -45.80
C GLN A 462 -25.98 5.48 -47.13
N ALA A 463 -25.29 5.24 -48.25
CA ALA A 463 -25.93 5.05 -49.55
C ALA A 463 -26.89 3.85 -49.54
N ALA A 464 -26.47 2.71 -48.96
CA ALA A 464 -27.32 1.53 -48.82
C ALA A 464 -28.53 1.79 -47.91
N ALA A 465 -28.35 2.51 -46.79
CA ALA A 465 -29.43 2.89 -45.88
C ALA A 465 -30.45 3.84 -46.53
N ASN A 466 -30.00 4.70 -47.45
CA ASN A 466 -30.85 5.61 -48.23
C ASN A 466 -31.58 4.91 -49.39
N GLY A 467 -31.52 3.58 -49.49
CA GLY A 467 -32.16 2.82 -50.57
C GLY A 467 -31.40 2.82 -51.90
N ASP A 468 -30.13 3.23 -51.92
CA ASP A 468 -29.26 3.21 -53.11
C ASP A 468 -28.12 2.18 -52.95
N PRO A 469 -28.43 0.88 -53.11
CA PRO A 469 -27.44 -0.18 -52.96
C PRO A 469 -26.43 -0.21 -54.11
N GLN A 470 -26.76 0.29 -55.30
CA GLN A 470 -25.84 0.28 -56.45
C GLN A 470 -24.70 1.26 -56.24
N ARG A 471 -25.00 2.47 -55.74
CA ARG A 471 -23.97 3.43 -55.35
C ARG A 471 -23.08 2.92 -54.24
N ALA A 472 -23.67 2.23 -53.25
CA ALA A 472 -22.92 1.61 -52.17
C ALA A 472 -21.97 0.50 -52.68
N ILE A 473 -22.42 -0.35 -53.60
CA ILE A 473 -21.58 -1.36 -54.26
C ILE A 473 -20.42 -0.68 -55.02
N ALA A 474 -20.69 0.35 -55.81
CA ALA A 474 -19.66 1.06 -56.58
C ALA A 474 -18.59 1.69 -55.68
N LEU A 475 -19.00 2.33 -54.58
CA LEU A 475 -18.08 2.89 -53.59
C LEU A 475 -17.19 1.82 -52.96
N LEU A 476 -17.76 0.67 -52.58
CA LEU A 476 -16.99 -0.42 -51.98
C LEU A 476 -16.08 -1.10 -53.00
N GLN A 477 -16.51 -1.28 -54.25
CA GLN A 477 -15.67 -1.80 -55.34
C GLN A 477 -14.45 -0.90 -55.57
N GLN A 478 -14.66 0.42 -55.67
CA GLN A 478 -13.57 1.40 -55.76
C GLN A 478 -12.64 1.32 -54.55
N GLY A 479 -13.21 1.13 -53.36
CA GLY A 479 -12.46 0.92 -52.12
C GLY A 479 -11.58 -0.32 -52.16
N THR A 480 -12.15 -1.47 -52.53
CA THR A 480 -11.43 -2.75 -52.60
C THR A 480 -10.33 -2.74 -53.67
N ALA A 481 -10.51 -1.99 -54.75
CA ALA A 481 -9.47 -1.80 -55.78
C ALA A 481 -8.31 -0.93 -55.26
N ARG A 482 -8.62 0.12 -54.51
CA ARG A 482 -7.61 1.04 -53.94
C ARG A 482 -6.90 0.47 -52.72
N TYR A 483 -7.58 -0.36 -51.93
CA TYR A 483 -7.08 -0.94 -50.68
C TYR A 483 -7.30 -2.47 -50.69
N PRO A 484 -6.57 -3.22 -51.54
CA PRO A 484 -6.79 -4.66 -51.72
C PRO A 484 -6.40 -5.50 -50.50
N SER A 485 -5.69 -4.94 -49.52
CA SER A 485 -5.33 -5.62 -48.27
C SER A 485 -6.36 -5.43 -47.15
N ASP A 486 -7.39 -4.60 -47.35
CA ASP A 486 -8.40 -4.37 -46.32
C ASP A 486 -9.54 -5.42 -46.40
N PRO A 487 -9.63 -6.33 -45.42
CA PRO A 487 -10.64 -7.37 -45.42
C PRO A 487 -12.06 -6.85 -45.14
N TRP A 488 -12.20 -5.68 -44.51
CA TRP A 488 -13.50 -5.16 -44.10
C TRP A 488 -14.29 -4.56 -45.25
N LEU A 489 -13.61 -3.90 -46.20
CA LEU A 489 -14.24 -3.46 -47.45
C LEU A 489 -14.80 -4.62 -48.26
N ARG A 490 -14.06 -5.73 -48.33
CA ARG A 490 -14.50 -6.96 -49.01
C ARG A 490 -15.71 -7.58 -48.32
N LEU A 491 -15.69 -7.64 -46.98
CA LEU A 491 -16.82 -8.14 -46.21
C LEU A 491 -18.08 -7.30 -46.44
N ASP A 492 -17.97 -5.98 -46.38
CA ASP A 492 -19.10 -5.08 -46.60
C ASP A 492 -19.65 -5.19 -48.03
N LEU A 493 -18.77 -5.32 -49.02
CA LEU A 493 -19.16 -5.56 -50.42
C LEU A 493 -19.86 -6.92 -50.57
N ALA A 494 -19.30 -7.98 -50.01
CA ALA A 494 -19.87 -9.32 -50.08
C ALA A 494 -21.26 -9.38 -49.44
N ARG A 495 -21.44 -8.78 -48.26
CA ARG A 495 -22.76 -8.66 -47.60
C ARG A 495 -23.77 -7.91 -48.46
N LEU A 496 -23.35 -6.84 -49.12
CA LEU A 496 -24.23 -6.03 -49.96
C LEU A 496 -24.62 -6.76 -51.25
N LEU A 497 -23.67 -7.46 -51.89
CA LEU A 497 -23.93 -8.33 -53.04
C LEU A 497 -24.88 -9.48 -52.69
N GLN A 498 -24.67 -10.12 -51.53
CA GLN A 498 -25.55 -11.18 -51.03
C GLN A 498 -26.98 -10.67 -50.80
N LYS A 499 -27.14 -9.48 -50.19
CA LYS A 499 -28.48 -8.86 -50.03
C LYS A 499 -29.19 -8.56 -51.36
N GLN A 500 -28.44 -8.42 -52.45
CA GLN A 500 -28.96 -8.25 -53.81
C GLN A 500 -29.17 -9.59 -54.55
N GLY A 501 -29.01 -10.73 -53.87
CA GLY A 501 -29.11 -12.07 -54.46
C GLY A 501 -27.94 -12.47 -55.35
N ARG A 502 -26.81 -11.76 -55.29
CA ARG A 502 -25.61 -12.00 -56.11
C ARG A 502 -24.59 -12.86 -55.36
N ASP A 503 -25.01 -14.06 -54.97
CA ASP A 503 -24.25 -14.92 -54.04
C ASP A 503 -22.89 -15.36 -54.59
N ALA A 504 -22.82 -15.68 -55.90
CA ALA A 504 -21.57 -16.08 -56.54
C ALA A 504 -20.51 -14.95 -56.50
N GLU A 505 -20.94 -13.70 -56.69
CA GLU A 505 -20.06 -12.54 -56.64
C GLU A 505 -19.64 -12.20 -55.21
N ALA A 506 -20.56 -12.36 -54.26
CA ALA A 506 -20.26 -12.20 -52.84
C ALA A 506 -19.19 -13.21 -52.39
N ALA A 507 -19.31 -14.48 -52.79
CA ALA A 507 -18.33 -15.52 -52.50
C ALA A 507 -16.96 -15.22 -53.15
N ASN A 508 -16.95 -14.81 -54.42
CA ASN A 508 -15.72 -14.42 -55.13
C ASN A 508 -15.00 -13.24 -54.47
N THR A 509 -15.75 -12.28 -53.90
CA THR A 509 -15.19 -11.14 -53.17
C THR A 509 -14.38 -11.57 -51.95
N MET A 510 -14.77 -12.68 -51.29
CA MET A 510 -14.09 -13.22 -50.11
C MET A 510 -13.00 -14.27 -50.42
N ALA A 511 -12.87 -14.69 -51.68
CA ALA A 511 -11.91 -15.71 -52.13
C ALA A 511 -10.44 -15.49 -51.67
N PRO A 512 -9.91 -14.24 -51.59
CA PRO A 512 -8.53 -14.01 -51.16
C PRO A 512 -8.20 -14.52 -49.74
N ALA A 513 -9.18 -14.59 -48.83
CA ALA A 513 -8.96 -15.07 -47.47
C ALA A 513 -8.65 -16.59 -47.39
N PHE A 514 -8.92 -17.33 -48.46
CA PHE A 514 -8.66 -18.78 -48.54
C PHE A 514 -7.22 -19.11 -48.96
N ARG A 515 -6.41 -18.11 -49.34
CA ARG A 515 -4.99 -18.30 -49.67
C ARG A 515 -4.20 -18.71 -48.41
N PRO A 516 -3.15 -19.56 -48.53
CA PRO A 516 -2.39 -20.05 -47.38
C PRO A 516 -1.84 -18.95 -46.46
N ASN A 517 -1.42 -17.81 -47.02
CA ASN A 517 -0.79 -16.68 -46.34
C ASN A 517 -1.74 -15.51 -46.02
N ALA A 518 -3.06 -15.72 -46.01
CA ALA A 518 -4.02 -14.71 -45.61
C ALA A 518 -3.77 -14.22 -44.18
N SER A 519 -3.92 -12.91 -43.94
CA SER A 519 -3.76 -12.30 -42.62
C SER A 519 -4.87 -12.72 -41.65
N ASN A 520 -4.61 -12.62 -40.34
CA ASN A 520 -5.60 -12.93 -39.30
C ASN A 520 -6.92 -12.15 -39.49
N SER A 521 -6.84 -10.90 -39.94
CA SER A 521 -8.01 -10.04 -40.19
C SER A 521 -8.80 -10.50 -41.43
N GLU A 522 -8.13 -10.96 -42.48
CA GLU A 522 -8.78 -11.56 -43.66
C GLU A 522 -9.49 -12.87 -43.33
N LEU A 523 -8.82 -13.74 -42.56
CA LEU A 523 -9.40 -14.99 -42.08
C LEU A 523 -10.65 -14.73 -41.24
N TYR A 524 -10.58 -13.75 -40.33
CA TYR A 524 -11.70 -13.42 -39.47
C TYR A 524 -12.89 -12.82 -40.23
N ALA A 525 -12.65 -11.89 -41.16
CA ALA A 525 -13.71 -11.33 -41.99
C ALA A 525 -14.41 -12.38 -42.85
N ALA A 526 -13.65 -13.32 -43.44
CA ALA A 526 -14.22 -14.45 -44.18
C ALA A 526 -14.97 -15.43 -43.27
N ALA A 527 -14.49 -15.66 -42.05
CA ALA A 527 -15.19 -16.49 -41.08
C ALA A 527 -16.54 -15.87 -40.66
N LEU A 528 -16.59 -14.54 -40.48
CA LEU A 528 -17.83 -13.81 -40.23
C LEU A 528 -18.81 -13.97 -41.38
N PHE A 529 -18.38 -13.71 -42.62
CA PHE A 529 -19.22 -13.88 -43.80
C PHE A 529 -19.76 -15.32 -43.93
N ALA A 530 -18.90 -16.32 -43.75
CA ALA A 530 -19.32 -17.72 -43.75
C ALA A 530 -20.34 -18.03 -42.65
N SER A 531 -20.17 -17.47 -41.45
CA SER A 531 -21.11 -17.65 -40.33
C SER A 531 -22.48 -17.02 -40.60
N GLU A 532 -22.52 -15.87 -41.26
CA GLU A 532 -23.75 -15.18 -41.66
C GLU A 532 -24.53 -15.97 -42.72
N ASN A 533 -23.81 -16.80 -43.48
CA ASN A 533 -24.35 -17.69 -44.51
C ASN A 533 -24.65 -19.11 -44.00
N ASN A 534 -24.61 -19.35 -42.68
CA ASN A 534 -24.75 -20.67 -42.07
C ASN A 534 -23.69 -21.71 -42.54
N ALA A 535 -22.59 -21.27 -43.16
CA ALA A 535 -21.47 -22.10 -43.59
C ALA A 535 -20.51 -22.35 -42.42
N TRP A 536 -21.02 -22.97 -41.35
CA TRP A 536 -20.32 -23.13 -40.08
C TRP A 536 -19.01 -23.92 -40.20
N GLN A 537 -18.97 -24.95 -41.05
CA GLN A 537 -17.76 -25.74 -41.28
C GLN A 537 -16.64 -24.89 -41.90
N GLN A 538 -16.99 -24.05 -42.88
CA GLN A 538 -16.05 -23.14 -43.52
C GLN A 538 -15.55 -22.08 -42.54
N SER A 539 -16.44 -21.52 -41.72
CA SER A 539 -16.08 -20.57 -40.66
C SER A 539 -15.09 -21.19 -39.67
N GLN A 540 -15.29 -22.45 -39.27
CA GLN A 540 -14.38 -23.17 -38.39
C GLN A 540 -13.00 -23.37 -39.01
N THR A 541 -12.92 -23.79 -40.28
CA THR A 541 -11.65 -23.96 -41.01
C THR A 541 -10.86 -22.65 -41.13
N LEU A 542 -11.55 -21.52 -41.30
CA LEU A 542 -10.91 -20.20 -41.34
C LEU A 542 -10.40 -19.77 -39.96
N LEU A 543 -11.20 -19.94 -38.91
CA LEU A 543 -10.84 -19.58 -37.54
C LEU A 543 -9.70 -20.44 -36.98
N SER A 544 -9.64 -21.73 -37.32
CA SER A 544 -8.57 -22.62 -36.87
C SER A 544 -7.19 -22.24 -37.41
N ARG A 545 -7.14 -21.44 -38.48
CA ARG A 545 -5.89 -20.92 -39.05
C ARG A 545 -5.37 -19.68 -38.31
N ILE A 546 -6.16 -19.09 -37.41
CA ILE A 546 -5.75 -17.95 -36.58
C ILE A 546 -5.11 -18.48 -35.29
N PRO A 547 -3.82 -18.17 -35.02
CA PRO A 547 -3.14 -18.62 -33.81
C PRO A 547 -3.85 -18.15 -32.53
N ALA A 548 -3.92 -19.00 -31.51
CA ALA A 548 -4.62 -18.69 -30.25
C ALA A 548 -4.10 -17.41 -29.56
N SER A 549 -2.79 -17.13 -29.67
CA SER A 549 -2.17 -15.89 -29.15
C SER A 549 -2.63 -14.63 -29.87
N SER A 550 -3.14 -14.75 -31.10
CA SER A 550 -3.61 -13.64 -31.94
C SER A 550 -5.14 -13.45 -31.86
N GLN A 551 -5.86 -14.29 -31.12
CA GLN A 551 -7.31 -14.21 -31.01
C GLN A 551 -7.73 -13.13 -30.02
N ASN A 552 -8.56 -12.19 -30.49
CA ASN A 552 -9.23 -11.22 -29.62
C ASN A 552 -10.55 -11.78 -29.06
N ARG A 553 -11.26 -10.97 -28.28
CA ARG A 553 -12.54 -11.38 -27.67
C ARG A 553 -13.57 -11.79 -28.73
N ASP A 554 -13.78 -10.96 -29.75
CA ASP A 554 -14.80 -11.20 -30.79
C ASP A 554 -14.51 -12.47 -31.60
N MET A 555 -13.24 -12.75 -31.90
CA MET A 555 -12.80 -13.99 -32.57
C MET A 555 -13.13 -15.22 -31.72
N ARG A 556 -12.91 -15.16 -30.41
CA ARG A 556 -13.25 -16.25 -29.49
C ARG A 556 -14.75 -16.44 -29.38
N GLU A 557 -15.52 -15.36 -29.31
CA GLU A 557 -16.99 -15.40 -29.29
C GLU A 557 -17.55 -16.02 -30.60
N LEU A 558 -17.01 -15.62 -31.76
CA LEU A 558 -17.39 -16.23 -33.03
C LEU A 558 -17.04 -17.71 -33.08
N SER A 559 -15.84 -18.11 -32.63
CA SER A 559 -15.44 -19.52 -32.58
C SER A 559 -16.38 -20.35 -31.70
N GLN A 560 -16.79 -19.82 -30.54
CA GLN A 560 -17.78 -20.48 -29.69
C GLN A 560 -19.14 -20.64 -30.40
N ARG A 561 -19.61 -19.58 -31.08
CA ARG A 561 -20.86 -19.62 -31.85
C ARG A 561 -20.79 -20.63 -33.00
N VAL A 562 -19.68 -20.71 -33.71
CA VAL A 562 -19.45 -21.66 -34.80
C VAL A 562 -19.46 -23.08 -34.28
N ASN A 563 -18.72 -23.36 -33.21
CA ASN A 563 -18.71 -24.68 -32.57
C ASN A 563 -20.10 -25.11 -32.09
N TYR A 564 -20.84 -24.19 -31.46
CA TYR A 564 -22.22 -24.44 -31.04
C TYR A 564 -23.10 -24.86 -32.22
N ASN A 565 -23.08 -24.08 -33.33
CA ASN A 565 -23.90 -24.39 -34.49
C ASN A 565 -23.47 -25.67 -35.23
N LEU A 566 -22.17 -25.99 -35.23
CA LEU A 566 -21.69 -27.27 -35.77
C LEU A 566 -22.24 -28.46 -34.98
N GLN A 567 -22.24 -28.38 -33.65
CA GLN A 567 -22.83 -29.42 -32.80
C GLN A 567 -24.35 -29.51 -32.97
N MET A 568 -25.03 -28.38 -33.14
CA MET A 568 -26.46 -28.37 -33.50
C MET A 568 -26.70 -29.09 -34.83
N ASN A 569 -25.90 -28.85 -35.87
CA ASN A 569 -26.02 -29.56 -37.16
C ASN A 569 -25.70 -31.06 -37.05
N VAL A 570 -24.81 -31.46 -36.14
CA VAL A 570 -24.54 -32.88 -35.85
C VAL A 570 -25.77 -33.53 -35.22
N ALA A 571 -26.35 -32.90 -34.19
CA ALA A 571 -27.56 -33.38 -33.54
C ALA A 571 -28.75 -33.44 -34.52
N GLU A 572 -28.90 -32.46 -35.40
CA GLU A 572 -29.95 -32.43 -36.43
C GLU A 572 -29.82 -33.61 -37.40
N ARG A 573 -28.60 -33.95 -37.83
CA ARG A 573 -28.35 -35.14 -38.66
C ARG A 573 -28.69 -36.43 -37.93
N TYR A 574 -28.34 -36.56 -36.66
CA TYR A 574 -28.74 -37.73 -35.86
C TYR A 574 -30.27 -37.85 -35.75
N LEU A 575 -30.97 -36.74 -35.50
CA LEU A 575 -32.43 -36.73 -35.47
C LEU A 575 -33.03 -37.12 -36.83
N ALA A 576 -32.50 -36.60 -37.93
CA ALA A 576 -32.95 -36.95 -39.29
C ALA A 576 -32.71 -38.42 -39.63
N GLN A 577 -31.66 -39.03 -39.07
CA GLN A 577 -31.36 -40.46 -39.20
C GLN A 577 -32.15 -41.34 -38.22
N GLY A 578 -32.92 -40.75 -37.30
CA GLY A 578 -33.67 -41.46 -36.27
C GLY A 578 -32.86 -41.85 -35.02
N ASP A 579 -31.57 -41.52 -34.96
CA ASP A 579 -30.71 -41.78 -33.79
C ASP A 579 -30.93 -40.72 -32.70
N ARG A 580 -32.02 -40.89 -31.95
CA ARG A 580 -32.41 -39.97 -30.87
C ARG A 580 -31.40 -39.96 -29.71
N THR A 581 -30.74 -41.07 -29.43
CA THR A 581 -29.79 -41.18 -28.31
C THR A 581 -28.52 -40.39 -28.59
N ALA A 582 -27.94 -40.51 -29.79
CA ALA A 582 -26.76 -39.74 -30.17
C ALA A 582 -27.08 -38.23 -30.24
N ALA A 583 -28.26 -37.87 -30.74
CA ALA A 583 -28.74 -36.49 -30.73
C ALA A 583 -28.84 -35.94 -29.30
N ALA A 584 -29.50 -36.66 -28.39
CA ALA A 584 -29.67 -36.25 -27.00
C ALA A 584 -28.32 -36.04 -26.29
N ASN A 585 -27.35 -36.94 -26.49
CA ASN A 585 -26.01 -36.80 -25.91
C ASN A 585 -25.29 -35.55 -26.40
N THR A 586 -25.40 -35.24 -27.69
CA THR A 586 -24.79 -34.03 -28.29
C THR A 586 -25.45 -32.76 -27.74
N LEU A 587 -26.78 -32.74 -27.68
CA LEU A 587 -27.56 -31.58 -27.24
C LEU A 587 -27.42 -31.30 -25.74
N LYS A 588 -27.34 -32.34 -24.89
CA LYS A 588 -27.10 -32.18 -23.45
C LYS A 588 -25.80 -31.44 -23.14
N ALA A 589 -24.74 -31.70 -23.91
CA ALA A 589 -23.48 -30.99 -23.76
C ALA A 589 -23.63 -29.49 -24.05
N LEU A 590 -24.48 -29.12 -25.03
CA LEU A 590 -24.79 -27.73 -25.35
C LEU A 590 -25.68 -27.07 -24.28
N ALA A 591 -26.57 -27.84 -23.64
CA ALA A 591 -27.43 -27.35 -22.58
C ALA A 591 -26.68 -26.94 -21.30
N ALA A 592 -25.44 -27.39 -21.10
CA ALA A 592 -24.62 -26.96 -19.96
C ALA A 592 -24.25 -25.47 -20.01
N ARG A 593 -24.24 -24.87 -21.21
CA ARG A 593 -24.05 -23.43 -21.44
C ARG A 593 -25.04 -22.97 -22.50
N PRO A 594 -26.32 -22.82 -22.15
CA PRO A 594 -27.36 -22.57 -23.13
C PRO A 594 -27.16 -21.18 -23.78
N PRO A 595 -27.58 -21.03 -25.04
CA PRO A 595 -27.51 -19.74 -25.72
C PRO A 595 -28.38 -18.69 -25.02
N GLN A 596 -27.94 -17.44 -25.10
CA GLN A 596 -28.63 -16.33 -24.44
C GLN A 596 -29.81 -15.78 -25.26
N SER A 597 -29.79 -15.94 -26.58
CA SER A 597 -30.88 -15.51 -27.46
C SER A 597 -32.11 -16.41 -27.26
N PRO A 598 -33.32 -15.85 -27.09
CA PRO A 598 -34.52 -16.66 -26.90
C PRO A 598 -34.80 -17.61 -28.08
N ALA A 599 -34.57 -17.18 -29.31
CA ALA A 599 -34.77 -18.03 -30.49
C ALA A 599 -33.81 -19.24 -30.50
N ASP A 600 -32.53 -19.01 -30.20
CA ASP A 600 -31.52 -20.08 -30.18
C ASP A 600 -31.74 -21.06 -29.03
N ALA A 601 -32.14 -20.54 -27.86
CA ALA A 601 -32.50 -21.36 -26.70
C ALA A 601 -33.73 -22.22 -27.00
N GLY A 602 -34.72 -21.63 -27.67
CA GLY A 602 -35.89 -22.32 -28.19
C GLY A 602 -35.52 -23.44 -29.15
N LYS A 603 -34.65 -23.18 -30.15
CA LYS A 603 -34.19 -24.21 -31.08
C LYS A 603 -33.50 -25.39 -30.37
N LEU A 604 -32.60 -25.10 -29.42
CA LEU A 604 -31.93 -26.13 -28.61
C LEU A 604 -32.94 -26.95 -27.81
N ALA A 605 -33.84 -26.29 -27.09
CA ALA A 605 -34.88 -26.94 -26.30
C ALA A 605 -35.79 -27.81 -27.18
N ARG A 606 -36.18 -27.32 -28.36
CA ARG A 606 -37.01 -28.07 -29.32
C ARG A 606 -36.31 -29.35 -29.77
N MET A 607 -35.02 -29.27 -30.10
CA MET A 607 -34.25 -30.45 -30.52
C MET A 607 -34.03 -31.44 -29.37
N LEU A 608 -33.82 -30.95 -28.14
CA LEU A 608 -33.77 -31.79 -26.93
C LEU A 608 -35.10 -32.56 -26.75
N ALA A 609 -36.23 -31.86 -26.86
CA ALA A 609 -37.54 -32.47 -26.77
C ALA A 609 -37.81 -33.49 -27.90
N GLN A 610 -37.37 -33.22 -29.13
CA GLN A 610 -37.45 -34.16 -30.26
C GLN A 610 -36.56 -35.39 -30.08
N SER A 611 -35.42 -35.25 -29.40
CA SER A 611 -34.55 -36.36 -29.02
C SER A 611 -35.11 -37.20 -27.87
N GLY A 612 -36.19 -36.76 -27.22
CA GLY A 612 -36.84 -37.43 -26.08
C GLY A 612 -36.41 -36.89 -24.71
N ASP A 613 -35.45 -35.95 -24.66
CA ASP A 613 -35.01 -35.32 -23.42
C ASP A 613 -35.80 -34.05 -23.11
N VAL A 614 -37.08 -34.24 -22.76
CA VAL A 614 -38.00 -33.15 -22.44
C VAL A 614 -37.60 -32.44 -21.14
N THR A 615 -37.00 -33.14 -20.18
CA THR A 615 -36.58 -32.55 -18.90
C THR A 615 -35.49 -31.50 -19.09
N THR A 616 -34.43 -31.81 -19.84
CA THR A 616 -33.38 -30.83 -20.14
C THR A 616 -33.91 -29.72 -21.05
N ALA A 617 -34.81 -30.03 -21.98
CA ALA A 617 -35.46 -29.03 -22.83
C ALA A 617 -36.19 -27.95 -22.00
N VAL A 618 -36.99 -28.37 -21.00
CA VAL A 618 -37.68 -27.45 -20.09
C VAL A 618 -36.69 -26.63 -19.25
N SER A 619 -35.60 -27.24 -18.77
CA SER A 619 -34.55 -26.51 -18.03
C SER A 619 -33.96 -25.38 -18.86
N VAL A 620 -33.63 -25.63 -20.14
CA VAL A 620 -33.09 -24.60 -21.05
C VAL A 620 -34.10 -23.46 -21.23
N VAL A 621 -35.39 -23.77 -21.36
CA VAL A 621 -36.46 -22.76 -21.46
C VAL A 621 -36.55 -21.93 -20.18
N HIS A 622 -36.62 -22.57 -19.01
CA HIS A 622 -36.71 -21.88 -17.72
C HIS A 622 -35.52 -20.97 -17.47
N ASP A 623 -34.30 -21.43 -17.78
CA ASP A 623 -33.09 -20.63 -17.62
C ASP A 623 -33.09 -19.41 -18.55
N ASN A 624 -33.62 -19.54 -19.77
CA ASN A 624 -33.77 -18.39 -20.66
C ASN A 624 -34.85 -17.41 -20.17
N MET A 625 -36.03 -17.91 -19.76
CA MET A 625 -37.14 -17.07 -19.28
C MET A 625 -36.83 -16.34 -17.97
N ARG A 626 -36.03 -16.93 -17.07
CA ARG A 626 -35.54 -16.28 -15.83
C ARG A 626 -34.73 -15.00 -16.09
N ARG A 627 -34.21 -14.81 -17.31
CA ARG A 627 -33.48 -13.60 -17.72
C ARG A 627 -34.40 -12.47 -18.18
N GLY A 628 -35.72 -12.65 -18.06
CA GLY A 628 -36.73 -11.70 -18.49
C GLY A 628 -36.96 -11.71 -20.01
N VAL A 629 -37.86 -10.84 -20.47
CA VAL A 629 -38.24 -10.75 -21.88
C VAL A 629 -37.14 -10.04 -22.69
N GLN A 630 -36.46 -10.79 -23.55
CA GLN A 630 -35.35 -10.31 -24.39
C GLN A 630 -35.71 -10.21 -25.89
N GLY A 631 -36.91 -10.64 -26.28
CA GLY A 631 -37.35 -10.70 -27.68
C GLY A 631 -38.87 -10.48 -27.82
N ASN A 632 -39.38 -10.65 -29.05
CA ASN A 632 -40.82 -10.67 -29.32
C ASN A 632 -41.37 -12.11 -29.19
N ALA A 633 -42.69 -12.28 -29.26
CA ALA A 633 -43.33 -13.57 -29.08
C ALA A 633 -42.81 -14.63 -30.07
N GLY A 634 -42.50 -14.25 -31.30
CA GLY A 634 -41.92 -15.14 -32.31
C GLY A 634 -40.60 -15.76 -31.87
N ASP A 635 -39.74 -15.01 -31.17
CA ASP A 635 -38.45 -15.51 -30.67
C ASP A 635 -38.63 -16.56 -29.57
N TYR A 636 -39.78 -16.57 -28.89
CA TYR A 636 -40.13 -17.54 -27.84
C TYR A 636 -41.01 -18.68 -28.34
N ALA A 637 -41.40 -18.71 -29.63
CA ALA A 637 -42.35 -19.67 -30.17
C ALA A 637 -41.96 -21.13 -29.87
N ASP A 638 -40.67 -21.45 -30.01
CA ASP A 638 -40.14 -22.79 -29.74
C ASP A 638 -40.08 -23.16 -28.27
N GLN A 639 -39.78 -22.19 -27.43
CA GLN A 639 -39.78 -22.39 -25.99
C GLN A 639 -41.20 -22.67 -25.50
N VAL A 640 -42.18 -21.92 -26.00
CA VAL A 640 -43.60 -22.15 -25.74
C VAL A 640 -44.03 -23.52 -26.25
N ALA A 641 -43.61 -23.92 -27.44
CA ALA A 641 -43.91 -25.25 -27.98
C ALA A 641 -43.35 -26.38 -27.09
N VAL A 642 -42.14 -26.21 -26.55
CA VAL A 642 -41.52 -27.17 -25.62
C VAL A 642 -42.29 -27.26 -24.30
N LEU A 643 -42.65 -26.12 -23.68
CA LEU A 643 -43.46 -26.12 -22.46
C LEU A 643 -44.80 -26.82 -22.67
N ASN A 644 -45.45 -26.54 -23.80
CA ASN A 644 -46.70 -27.20 -24.18
C ASN A 644 -46.53 -28.71 -24.36
N GLN A 645 -45.48 -29.15 -25.05
CA GLN A 645 -45.17 -30.58 -25.22
C GLN A 645 -44.90 -31.27 -23.88
N ALA A 646 -44.30 -30.56 -22.92
CA ALA A 646 -44.03 -31.04 -21.57
C ALA A 646 -45.25 -31.03 -20.64
N GLY A 647 -46.41 -30.56 -21.09
CA GLY A 647 -47.64 -30.43 -20.27
C GLY A 647 -47.68 -29.17 -19.40
N LEU A 648 -46.74 -28.24 -19.58
CA LEU A 648 -46.64 -26.97 -18.85
C LEU A 648 -47.39 -25.83 -19.59
N GLY A 649 -48.55 -26.14 -20.16
CA GLY A 649 -49.30 -25.20 -20.99
C GLY A 649 -49.80 -23.96 -20.25
N SER A 650 -50.05 -24.06 -18.94
CA SER A 650 -50.39 -22.91 -18.09
C SER A 650 -49.23 -21.92 -17.96
N GLU A 651 -48.00 -22.42 -17.89
CA GLU A 651 -46.79 -21.60 -17.82
C GLU A 651 -46.52 -20.91 -19.16
N ALA A 652 -46.63 -21.66 -20.27
CA ALA A 652 -46.56 -21.10 -21.61
C ALA A 652 -47.58 -19.96 -21.82
N GLN A 653 -48.82 -20.16 -21.36
CA GLN A 653 -49.86 -19.13 -21.47
C GLN A 653 -49.58 -17.92 -20.58
N ALA A 654 -49.09 -18.11 -19.36
CA ALA A 654 -48.70 -17.02 -18.47
C ALA A 654 -47.57 -16.19 -19.08
N TRP A 655 -46.58 -16.85 -19.71
CA TRP A 655 -45.50 -16.16 -20.43
C TRP A 655 -46.03 -15.32 -21.60
N LEU A 656 -46.91 -15.89 -22.44
CA LEU A 656 -47.60 -15.17 -23.53
C LEU A 656 -48.56 -14.07 -23.05
N ALA A 657 -48.98 -14.11 -21.79
CA ALA A 657 -49.82 -13.10 -21.16
C ALA A 657 -49.00 -11.99 -20.46
N SER A 658 -47.68 -12.12 -20.38
CA SER A 658 -46.84 -11.13 -19.70
C SER A 658 -46.92 -9.74 -20.38
N PRO A 659 -47.11 -8.65 -19.62
CA PRO A 659 -47.22 -7.30 -20.20
C PRO A 659 -46.00 -6.90 -21.03
N GLU A 660 -44.81 -7.30 -20.57
CA GLU A 660 -43.54 -7.01 -21.24
C GLU A 660 -43.46 -7.68 -22.62
N LEU A 661 -43.84 -8.96 -22.74
CA LEU A 661 -43.85 -9.65 -24.03
C LEU A 661 -44.94 -9.12 -24.95
N GLN A 662 -46.11 -8.79 -24.42
CA GLN A 662 -47.20 -8.21 -25.19
C GLN A 662 -46.81 -6.86 -25.80
N SER A 663 -46.13 -6.00 -25.04
CA SER A 663 -45.67 -4.69 -25.53
C SER A 663 -44.64 -4.79 -26.67
N ARG A 664 -43.94 -5.92 -26.78
CA ARG A 664 -42.87 -6.17 -27.76
C ARG A 664 -43.31 -6.99 -28.96
N SER A 665 -44.56 -7.43 -29.00
CA SER A 665 -45.05 -8.39 -30.00
C SER A 665 -46.26 -7.87 -30.74
N THR A 666 -46.42 -8.26 -32.00
CA THR A 666 -47.64 -7.94 -32.74
C THR A 666 -48.80 -8.87 -32.33
N PRO A 667 -50.05 -8.42 -32.44
CA PRO A 667 -51.22 -9.28 -32.23
C PRO A 667 -51.16 -10.56 -33.08
N THR A 668 -50.69 -10.47 -34.33
CA THR A 668 -50.53 -11.61 -35.24
C THR A 668 -49.49 -12.61 -34.74
N GLN A 669 -48.36 -12.18 -34.19
CA GLN A 669 -47.34 -13.07 -33.63
C GLN A 669 -47.88 -13.84 -32.41
N LEU A 670 -48.58 -13.15 -31.51
CA LEU A 670 -49.20 -13.77 -30.33
C LEU A 670 -50.32 -14.74 -30.71
N ALA A 671 -51.16 -14.36 -31.69
CA ALA A 671 -52.23 -15.21 -32.20
C ALA A 671 -51.67 -16.48 -32.87
N SER A 672 -50.63 -16.34 -33.71
CA SER A 672 -49.98 -17.47 -34.39
C SER A 672 -49.48 -18.54 -33.41
N ILE A 673 -48.84 -18.13 -32.31
CA ILE A 673 -48.31 -19.08 -31.31
C ILE A 673 -49.43 -19.73 -30.50
N ARG A 674 -50.43 -18.95 -30.07
CA ARG A 674 -51.59 -19.49 -29.34
C ARG A 674 -52.38 -20.47 -30.19
N ASN A 675 -52.65 -20.11 -31.45
CA ASN A 675 -53.41 -20.93 -32.38
C ASN A 675 -52.65 -22.21 -32.75
N GLY A 676 -51.32 -22.12 -32.97
CA GLY A 676 -50.48 -23.29 -33.22
C GLY A 676 -50.56 -24.34 -32.10
N TYR A 677 -50.59 -23.91 -30.83
CA TYR A 677 -50.81 -24.83 -29.71
C TYR A 677 -52.20 -25.48 -29.73
N VAL A 678 -53.25 -24.68 -29.94
CA VAL A 678 -54.63 -25.19 -29.99
C VAL A 678 -54.80 -26.21 -31.13
N ILE A 679 -54.20 -25.96 -32.30
CA ILE A 679 -54.22 -26.86 -33.44
C ILE A 679 -53.56 -28.20 -33.09
N ASN A 680 -52.34 -28.16 -32.53
CA ASN A 680 -51.61 -29.38 -32.17
C ASN A 680 -52.35 -30.22 -31.12
N GLU A 681 -52.93 -29.57 -30.11
CA GLU A 681 -53.69 -30.27 -29.07
C GLU A 681 -55.00 -30.85 -29.61
N ALA A 682 -55.68 -30.13 -30.50
CA ALA A 682 -56.86 -30.65 -31.19
C ALA A 682 -56.52 -31.84 -32.09
N ASP A 683 -55.39 -31.80 -32.81
CA ASP A 683 -54.89 -32.92 -33.60
C ASP A 683 -54.55 -34.14 -32.73
N ARG A 684 -54.00 -33.92 -31.53
CA ARG A 684 -53.75 -34.99 -30.56
C ARG A 684 -55.05 -35.64 -30.09
N LEU A 685 -56.04 -34.85 -29.71
CA LEU A 685 -57.35 -35.35 -29.31
C LEU A 685 -58.05 -36.09 -30.46
N ARG A 686 -57.94 -35.56 -31.68
CA ARG A 686 -58.44 -36.19 -32.90
C ARG A 686 -57.80 -37.55 -33.16
N THR A 687 -56.48 -37.64 -33.04
CA THR A 687 -55.74 -38.91 -33.25
C THR A 687 -56.00 -39.93 -32.13
N GLN A 688 -56.39 -39.48 -30.94
CA GLN A 688 -56.86 -40.31 -29.83
C GLN A 688 -58.33 -40.72 -29.94
N GLY A 689 -59.06 -40.27 -30.97
CA GLY A 689 -60.49 -40.54 -31.16
C GLY A 689 -61.44 -39.64 -30.36
N ASN A 690 -60.93 -38.64 -29.63
CA ASN A 690 -61.73 -37.70 -28.86
C ASN A 690 -62.10 -36.47 -29.70
N TYR A 691 -62.99 -36.67 -30.69
CA TYR A 691 -63.35 -35.64 -31.66
C TYR A 691 -64.10 -34.45 -31.06
N ALA A 692 -64.96 -34.69 -30.05
CA ALA A 692 -65.74 -33.63 -29.40
C ALA A 692 -64.84 -32.63 -28.66
N ALA A 693 -63.85 -33.12 -27.90
CA ALA A 693 -62.91 -32.24 -27.21
C ALA A 693 -61.99 -31.49 -28.20
N ALA A 694 -61.62 -32.13 -29.32
CA ALA A 694 -60.86 -31.48 -30.39
C ALA A 694 -61.66 -30.33 -31.02
N TYR A 695 -62.94 -30.58 -31.30
CA TYR A 695 -63.89 -29.59 -31.83
C TYR A 695 -64.04 -28.39 -30.88
N ASP A 696 -64.33 -28.64 -29.61
CA ASP A 696 -64.55 -27.60 -28.59
C ASP A 696 -63.34 -26.67 -28.39
N LYS A 697 -62.12 -27.21 -28.59
CA LYS A 697 -60.90 -26.41 -28.55
C LYS A 697 -60.76 -25.53 -29.78
N LEU A 698 -60.96 -26.10 -30.97
CA LEU A 698 -60.83 -25.36 -32.23
C LEU A 698 -61.90 -24.29 -32.40
N ILE A 699 -63.16 -24.57 -32.05
CA ILE A 699 -64.26 -23.61 -32.22
C ILE A 699 -64.07 -22.37 -31.34
N ARG A 700 -63.55 -22.53 -30.11
CA ARG A 700 -63.21 -21.40 -29.22
C ARG A 700 -62.06 -20.56 -29.77
N ALA A 701 -61.06 -21.19 -30.37
CA ALA A 701 -59.98 -20.44 -31.02
C ALA A 701 -60.46 -19.72 -32.28
N MET A 702 -61.31 -20.36 -33.10
CA MET A 702 -61.91 -19.75 -34.29
C MET A 702 -62.86 -18.59 -33.95
N GLN A 703 -63.54 -18.60 -32.80
CA GLN A 703 -64.33 -17.45 -32.36
C GLN A 703 -63.47 -16.21 -32.09
N ASN A 704 -62.22 -16.42 -31.63
CA ASN A 704 -61.28 -15.34 -31.34
C ASN A 704 -60.50 -14.89 -32.60
N ASP A 705 -60.27 -15.79 -33.55
CA ASP A 705 -59.59 -15.49 -34.81
C ASP A 705 -60.31 -16.18 -36.00
N PRO A 706 -61.49 -15.65 -36.43
CA PRO A 706 -62.35 -16.31 -37.41
C PRO A 706 -61.78 -16.38 -38.82
N GLN A 707 -60.72 -15.63 -39.13
CA GLN A 707 -60.12 -15.59 -40.47
C GLN A 707 -58.85 -16.47 -40.57
N ASN A 708 -58.49 -17.16 -39.50
CA ASN A 708 -57.29 -17.99 -39.45
C ASN A 708 -57.49 -19.30 -40.25
N THR A 709 -56.87 -19.38 -41.42
CA THR A 709 -56.95 -20.54 -42.31
C THR A 709 -56.39 -21.81 -41.66
N ASP A 710 -55.38 -21.72 -40.79
CA ASP A 710 -54.80 -22.90 -40.15
C ASP A 710 -55.76 -23.55 -39.16
N LEU A 711 -56.52 -22.74 -38.42
CA LEU A 711 -57.59 -23.21 -37.54
C LEU A 711 -58.73 -23.86 -38.33
N MET A 712 -59.10 -23.28 -39.48
CA MET A 712 -60.10 -23.85 -40.39
C MET A 712 -59.64 -25.22 -40.91
N PHE A 713 -58.41 -25.33 -41.42
CA PHE A 713 -57.85 -26.61 -41.86
C PHE A 713 -57.76 -27.65 -40.74
N ALA A 714 -57.43 -27.24 -39.52
CA ALA A 714 -57.47 -28.13 -38.36
C ALA A 714 -58.90 -28.62 -38.06
N MET A 715 -59.91 -27.75 -38.15
CA MET A 715 -61.32 -28.10 -37.96
C MET A 715 -61.81 -29.07 -39.05
N ALA A 716 -61.42 -28.83 -40.31
CA ALA A 716 -61.73 -29.72 -41.43
C ALA A 716 -61.17 -31.13 -41.20
N ARG A 717 -59.94 -31.24 -40.70
CA ARG A 717 -59.32 -32.54 -40.34
C ARG A 717 -60.11 -33.27 -39.24
N VAL A 718 -60.64 -32.55 -38.25
CA VAL A 718 -61.51 -33.12 -37.20
C VAL A 718 -62.81 -33.66 -37.80
N TYR A 719 -63.51 -32.88 -38.62
CA TYR A 719 -64.73 -33.34 -39.29
C TYR A 719 -64.49 -34.56 -40.18
N GLN A 720 -63.42 -34.54 -40.98
CA GLN A 720 -63.04 -35.65 -41.85
C GLN A 720 -62.76 -36.93 -41.03
N SER A 721 -62.02 -36.81 -39.93
CA SER A 721 -61.73 -37.96 -39.05
C SER A 721 -62.99 -38.49 -38.34
N GLY A 722 -63.94 -37.60 -38.05
CA GLY A 722 -65.27 -37.94 -37.52
C GLY A 722 -66.29 -38.43 -38.56
N LYS A 723 -65.87 -38.66 -39.82
CA LYS A 723 -66.72 -39.06 -40.96
C LYS A 723 -67.78 -38.03 -41.38
N MET A 724 -67.63 -36.77 -40.97
CA MET A 724 -68.47 -35.62 -41.35
C MET A 724 -67.92 -34.97 -42.64
N ASN A 725 -67.95 -35.73 -43.74
CA ASN A 725 -67.27 -35.35 -44.98
C ASN A 725 -67.92 -34.15 -45.69
N LYS A 726 -69.23 -33.91 -45.50
CA LYS A 726 -69.91 -32.74 -46.07
C LYS A 726 -69.46 -31.46 -45.39
N GLU A 727 -69.35 -31.48 -44.08
CA GLU A 727 -68.92 -30.38 -43.23
C GLU A 727 -67.43 -30.09 -43.43
N ALA A 728 -66.61 -31.14 -43.59
CA ALA A 728 -65.20 -30.98 -43.98
C ALA A 728 -65.07 -30.26 -45.34
N GLY A 729 -65.89 -30.62 -46.33
CA GLY A 729 -65.88 -30.03 -47.67
C GLY A 729 -66.42 -28.59 -47.77
N VAL A 730 -67.08 -28.06 -46.72
CA VAL A 730 -67.50 -26.65 -46.65
C VAL A 730 -66.40 -25.78 -46.05
N VAL A 731 -65.50 -26.37 -45.26
CA VAL A 731 -64.38 -25.67 -44.63
C VAL A 731 -63.15 -25.63 -45.53
N TYR A 732 -62.96 -26.66 -46.37
CA TYR A 732 -62.00 -26.66 -47.50
C TYR A 732 -62.50 -25.77 -48.64
#